data_AF-A0A6N6KH03-F1
#
_entry.id   AF-A0A6N6KH03-F1
#
_cell.length_a   1.000
_cell.length_b   1.000
_cell.length_c   1.000
_cell.angle_alpha   90.00
_cell.angle_beta   90.00
_cell.angle_gamma   90.00
#
_symmetry.space_group_name_H-M   'P 1'
#
loop_
_entity.id
_entity.type
_entity.pdbx_description
1 polymer ?
#
loop_
_entity_poly.entity_id
_entity_poly.type
_entity_poly.pdbx_seq_one_letter_code
_entity_poly.pdbx_strand_id
1 'polypeptide(L)'
;MKKIFPIVVFIFLALSATAQADKVTIENNADGVKLIVNGNDFMINGMNWDYFPIGTNYSYSLWNQSDDIIKAALDAEMAMLKNMGVNAVRIYTGVPPKWIEYMYENYGIYTMLNHSFGRYGLTVNREWIGNTNYGDRATRELLLSEVRELAQEYQNTPGLIMYLLGNENNYGLFWEGAETEDIPIEKRKSTKRARDMYTLFNEAAVLMKSVDSNHPVAMCNGDLLFLDIIAEECQDVDIFGTNVYRGVSFGDLFERVKNEYGKPVLFTEFGADAFNVIENTEDQVSQAYYKVENWKEIYQNAAGLGKTGNCIGGFTFQFSDGWWKFKQTENLEVHDVNASWANGGYTSDFVEGENNMNEEWFGICAKGQTNIRGLYKLYPRAAYYALKKVHELNPFGDGVTLEVIDKHFKGVNLAEAETQARGDKAALEIEEKKKVSISGFRVDLSTFNTGGKLISTPTTPDPVETQYPNKLGFDHMQSFFVGVQAKPTENVRANVAFNVLGNVAQNPINEIFYENRGRPVTISTPNGDQIISSNNRLQVYRADFSWTSKMFDLTGFYRTGHFHWGYEGDFFGLYPEANYGPNIDIYNGNAPFGFEIEGKKSLTGLKVAFGPELWWGANPALLVKYSRKLATFDVTGIYHEDIAEQSPAVSSFAVPMPLTRRVTLHAKRNFGPIGFEIGGIWGGQPLVDRTFQLADELKGEVYEDKIGLKDTWGGKAKLTYQGGPIKWYAQGAAMGLVANGGADYTKTFTGWRLKDSGSGNQYNFLTGFSYIIGDFTIAPNFLWQKPVVGPISGDISAPGRPRNIIDDPFAVRGNRETIAGEILFTYDPTPATWMYEWDNDRAEDAGFAISAGFVYRHLPTIQDAAIGIFADGRSLFAFPGSAPAEDLWEAYARIVSKPSPDFGFIANLYGGNAQANGSDPRLIHRFGGDLRMVYKKMKLTSMVKVDDWGPFDYHRDFNLTYPLQLMADLSTSVGKPGWFDLPGSRLGIRYTWRSLDQYSPRYCPTHSIDASGASVCDPTAVGFDNGQEWEIRTYFQINIGM
;
A
#
# COMPACT_ATOMS: atom_id res chain seq x y z
N MET A 1 -3.52 -22.55 -65.68
CA MET A 1 -4.13 -22.24 -64.36
C MET A 1 -5.12 -23.32 -63.86
N LYS A 2 -4.86 -24.63 -64.07
CA LYS A 2 -5.76 -25.72 -63.61
C LYS A 2 -5.19 -26.61 -62.49
N LYS A 3 -4.02 -26.28 -61.94
CA LYS A 3 -3.35 -27.06 -60.87
C LYS A 3 -3.15 -26.32 -59.53
N ILE A 4 -3.53 -25.05 -59.43
CA ILE A 4 -3.34 -24.22 -58.21
C ILE A 4 -4.60 -24.22 -57.32
N PHE A 5 -5.79 -24.37 -57.91
CA PHE A 5 -7.06 -24.39 -57.16
C PHE A 5 -7.17 -25.53 -56.12
N PRO A 6 -6.76 -26.80 -56.40
CA PRO A 6 -6.84 -27.84 -55.38
C PRO A 6 -5.81 -27.63 -54.26
N ILE A 7 -4.67 -26.99 -54.52
CA ILE A 7 -3.65 -26.70 -53.50
C ILE A 7 -4.12 -25.58 -52.56
N VAL A 8 -4.78 -24.55 -53.09
CA VAL A 8 -5.36 -23.47 -52.26
C VAL A 8 -6.51 -24.00 -51.40
N VAL A 9 -7.37 -24.87 -51.93
CA VAL A 9 -8.45 -25.51 -51.14
C VAL A 9 -7.88 -26.48 -50.10
N PHE A 10 -6.79 -27.21 -50.40
CA PHE A 10 -6.11 -28.06 -49.40
C PHE A 10 -5.40 -27.24 -48.31
N ILE A 11 -4.86 -26.07 -48.64
CA ILE A 11 -4.26 -25.15 -47.65
C ILE A 11 -5.35 -24.51 -46.77
N PHE A 12 -6.51 -24.14 -47.33
CA PHE A 12 -7.65 -23.65 -46.54
C PHE A 12 -8.30 -24.75 -45.67
N LEU A 13 -8.37 -25.99 -46.13
CA LEU A 13 -8.81 -27.14 -45.32
C LEU A 13 -7.79 -27.54 -44.25
N ALA A 14 -6.49 -27.44 -44.54
CA ALA A 14 -5.42 -27.68 -43.56
C ALA A 14 -5.35 -26.57 -42.49
N LEU A 15 -5.59 -25.31 -42.85
CA LEU A 15 -5.71 -24.18 -41.91
C LEU A 15 -7.00 -24.24 -41.07
N SER A 16 -8.04 -24.94 -41.54
CA SER A 16 -9.27 -25.18 -40.77
C SER A 16 -9.14 -26.35 -39.78
N ALA A 17 -8.12 -27.21 -39.96
CA ALA A 17 -7.88 -28.38 -39.11
C ALA A 17 -6.96 -28.09 -37.90
N THR A 18 -6.41 -26.88 -37.79
CA THR A 18 -5.49 -26.48 -36.70
C THR A 18 -6.13 -25.55 -35.67
N ALA A 19 -7.46 -25.46 -35.61
CA ALA A 19 -8.17 -24.58 -34.67
C ALA A 19 -9.47 -25.23 -34.14
N GLN A 20 -9.46 -26.54 -33.89
CA GLN A 20 -10.56 -27.18 -33.15
C GLN A 20 -10.27 -27.09 -31.66
N ALA A 21 -11.22 -26.55 -30.91
CA ALA A 21 -11.23 -26.60 -29.45
C ALA A 21 -11.14 -28.06 -28.97
N ASP A 22 -10.48 -28.29 -27.84
CA ASP A 22 -10.40 -29.61 -27.26
C ASP A 22 -11.80 -30.08 -26.85
N LYS A 23 -12.10 -31.37 -27.07
CA LYS A 23 -13.36 -31.97 -26.62
C LYS A 23 -13.11 -32.72 -25.32
N VAL A 24 -13.70 -32.23 -24.24
CA VAL A 24 -13.57 -32.79 -22.90
C VAL A 24 -14.92 -33.33 -22.44
N THR A 25 -14.96 -34.61 -22.08
CA THR A 25 -16.20 -35.28 -21.67
C THR A 25 -15.97 -36.16 -20.46
N ILE A 26 -17.04 -36.42 -19.70
CA ILE A 26 -17.01 -37.33 -18.56
C ILE A 26 -17.66 -38.64 -18.99
N GLU A 27 -16.91 -39.73 -18.86
CA GLU A 27 -17.43 -41.08 -19.08
C GLU A 27 -17.69 -41.73 -17.72
N ASN A 28 -18.91 -42.26 -17.53
CA ASN A 28 -19.28 -43.03 -16.36
C ASN A 28 -19.69 -44.44 -16.80
N ASN A 29 -18.90 -45.43 -16.41
CA ASN A 29 -19.08 -46.83 -16.80
C ASN A 29 -18.98 -47.76 -15.57
N ALA A 30 -19.04 -49.08 -15.78
CA ALA A 30 -19.00 -50.06 -14.69
C ALA A 30 -17.67 -50.04 -13.90
N ASP A 31 -16.58 -49.58 -14.52
CA ASP A 31 -15.26 -49.50 -13.91
C ASP A 31 -15.06 -48.19 -13.12
N GLY A 32 -15.94 -47.20 -13.28
CA GLY A 32 -15.93 -45.93 -12.57
C GLY A 32 -16.14 -44.72 -13.48
N VAL A 33 -15.74 -43.54 -12.99
CA VAL A 33 -15.83 -42.26 -13.71
C VAL A 33 -14.45 -41.83 -14.21
N LYS A 34 -14.36 -41.46 -15.49
CA LYS A 34 -13.13 -40.99 -16.15
C LYS A 34 -13.36 -39.65 -16.84
N LEU A 35 -12.31 -38.84 -16.90
CA LEU A 35 -12.25 -37.68 -17.78
C LEU A 35 -11.64 -38.10 -19.12
N ILE A 36 -12.30 -37.78 -20.21
CA ILE A 36 -11.87 -38.09 -21.58
C ILE A 36 -11.52 -36.78 -22.28
N VAL A 37 -10.25 -36.62 -22.67
CA VAL A 37 -9.76 -35.45 -23.40
C VAL A 37 -9.35 -35.89 -24.80
N ASN A 38 -10.02 -35.36 -25.82
CA ASN A 38 -9.80 -35.71 -27.23
C ASN A 38 -9.82 -37.23 -27.50
N GLY A 39 -10.67 -37.96 -26.77
CA GLY A 39 -10.85 -39.41 -26.91
C GLY A 39 -9.88 -40.28 -26.10
N ASN A 40 -9.01 -39.70 -25.26
CA ASN A 40 -8.08 -40.44 -24.40
C ASN A 40 -8.46 -40.30 -22.92
N ASP A 41 -8.30 -41.39 -22.17
CA ASP A 41 -8.39 -41.40 -20.70
C ASP A 41 -7.37 -40.42 -20.11
N PHE A 42 -7.83 -39.48 -19.29
CA PHE A 42 -7.02 -38.39 -18.76
C PHE A 42 -7.13 -38.29 -17.24
N MET A 43 -5.99 -38.49 -16.55
CA MET A 43 -5.87 -38.18 -15.12
C MET A 43 -5.29 -36.77 -14.97
N ILE A 44 -5.95 -35.90 -14.21
CA ILE A 44 -5.44 -34.55 -13.95
C ILE A 44 -4.32 -34.63 -12.90
N ASN A 45 -3.09 -34.46 -13.35
CA ASN A 45 -1.90 -34.22 -12.53
C ASN A 45 -1.67 -32.71 -12.46
N GLY A 46 -2.49 -32.04 -11.66
CA GLY A 46 -2.65 -30.59 -11.67
C GLY A 46 -1.76 -29.85 -10.66
N MET A 47 -1.52 -28.57 -10.94
CA MET A 47 -0.87 -27.62 -10.02
C MET A 47 -1.66 -26.31 -9.95
N ASN A 48 -1.89 -25.79 -8.74
CA ASN A 48 -2.34 -24.41 -8.56
C ASN A 48 -1.20 -23.46 -8.94
N TRP A 49 -1.43 -22.64 -9.96
CA TRP A 49 -0.39 -21.78 -10.51
C TRP A 49 -0.83 -20.32 -10.53
N ASP A 50 0.04 -19.48 -10.01
CA ASP A 50 -0.04 -18.03 -10.04
C ASP A 50 1.37 -17.43 -10.24
N TYR A 51 1.43 -16.12 -10.48
CA TYR A 51 2.71 -15.44 -10.70
C TYR A 51 2.71 -14.07 -10.02
N PHE A 52 3.33 -14.03 -8.84
CA PHE A 52 3.48 -12.82 -8.03
C PHE A 52 4.96 -12.60 -7.69
N PRO A 53 5.58 -11.52 -8.18
CA PRO A 53 6.91 -11.12 -7.75
C PRO A 53 6.92 -10.68 -6.28
N ILE A 54 8.05 -10.85 -5.58
CA ILE A 54 8.22 -10.36 -4.20
C ILE A 54 8.02 -8.83 -4.19
N GLY A 55 7.31 -8.30 -3.20
CA GLY A 55 6.93 -6.89 -3.10
C GLY A 55 5.63 -6.53 -3.82
N THR A 56 4.91 -7.51 -4.37
CA THR A 56 3.58 -7.33 -5.00
C THR A 56 2.49 -8.05 -4.21
N ASN A 57 1.23 -7.80 -4.56
CA ASN A 57 0.06 -8.44 -3.93
C ASN A 57 -1.01 -8.79 -4.97
N TYR A 58 -2.23 -9.09 -4.50
CA TYR A 58 -3.38 -9.46 -5.34
C TYR A 58 -3.75 -8.44 -6.44
N SER A 59 -3.25 -7.20 -6.40
CA SER A 59 -3.48 -6.22 -7.48
C SER A 59 -2.52 -6.40 -8.66
N TYR A 60 -1.45 -7.18 -8.52
CA TYR A 60 -0.53 -7.46 -9.61
C TYR A 60 -1.14 -8.46 -10.60
N SER A 61 -0.98 -8.17 -11.89
CA SER A 61 -1.34 -9.09 -12.96
C SER A 61 -0.14 -9.28 -13.89
N LEU A 62 0.29 -10.54 -14.04
CA LEU A 62 1.25 -10.95 -15.05
C LEU A 62 0.73 -10.61 -16.45
N TRP A 63 -0.58 -10.77 -16.67
CA TRP A 63 -1.21 -10.60 -17.97
C TRP A 63 -1.25 -9.15 -18.47
N ASN A 64 -1.04 -8.18 -17.56
CA ASN A 64 -0.91 -6.76 -17.88
C ASN A 64 0.55 -6.34 -18.19
N GLN A 65 1.50 -7.29 -18.16
CA GLN A 65 2.89 -7.05 -18.56
C GLN A 65 3.08 -7.19 -20.07
N SER A 66 4.25 -6.83 -20.58
CA SER A 66 4.58 -7.01 -21.99
C SER A 66 4.74 -8.50 -22.36
N ASP A 67 4.43 -8.84 -23.61
CA ASP A 67 4.45 -10.23 -24.11
C ASP A 67 5.81 -10.93 -23.88
N ASP A 68 6.94 -10.19 -23.90
CA ASP A 68 8.27 -10.74 -23.64
C ASP A 68 8.49 -11.12 -22.17
N ILE A 69 7.82 -10.44 -21.22
CA ILE A 69 7.86 -10.76 -19.79
C ILE A 69 6.96 -11.96 -19.52
N ILE A 70 5.74 -11.95 -20.04
CA ILE A 70 4.79 -13.07 -19.88
C ILE A 70 5.41 -14.36 -20.43
N LYS A 71 5.94 -14.31 -21.66
CA LYS A 71 6.62 -15.45 -22.27
C LYS A 71 7.78 -15.95 -21.42
N ALA A 72 8.62 -15.05 -20.89
CA ALA A 72 9.77 -15.44 -20.07
C ALA A 72 9.35 -16.10 -18.74
N ALA A 73 8.29 -15.61 -18.10
CA ALA A 73 7.72 -16.21 -16.90
C ALA A 73 7.18 -17.63 -17.19
N LEU A 74 6.36 -17.77 -18.23
CA LEU A 74 5.80 -19.06 -18.65
C LEU A 74 6.90 -20.03 -19.06
N ASP A 75 7.90 -19.59 -19.83
CA ASP A 75 8.98 -20.46 -20.29
C ASP A 75 9.77 -21.08 -19.15
N ALA A 76 9.99 -20.32 -18.08
CA ALA A 76 10.72 -20.78 -16.90
C ALA A 76 9.88 -21.78 -16.08
N GLU A 77 8.63 -21.42 -15.76
CA GLU A 77 7.83 -22.19 -14.81
C GLU A 77 7.10 -23.38 -15.45
N MET A 78 6.58 -23.24 -16.67
CA MET A 78 5.92 -24.34 -17.38
C MET A 78 6.92 -25.44 -17.77
N ALA A 79 8.18 -25.09 -18.03
CA ALA A 79 9.25 -26.08 -18.22
C ALA A 79 9.48 -26.91 -16.94
N MET A 80 9.46 -26.28 -15.77
CA MET A 80 9.59 -26.97 -14.48
C MET A 80 8.40 -27.86 -14.17
N LEU A 81 7.18 -27.39 -14.44
CA LEU A 81 5.94 -28.16 -14.27
C LEU A 81 5.92 -29.39 -15.19
N LYS A 82 6.24 -29.21 -16.48
CA LYS A 82 6.37 -30.32 -17.44
C LYS A 82 7.40 -31.35 -16.98
N ASN A 83 8.56 -30.90 -16.48
CA ASN A 83 9.60 -31.79 -15.96
C ASN A 83 9.17 -32.57 -14.70
N MET A 84 8.20 -32.06 -13.95
CA MET A 84 7.60 -32.73 -12.79
C MET A 84 6.45 -33.69 -13.18
N GLY A 85 6.03 -33.71 -14.46
CA GLY A 85 4.92 -34.54 -14.91
C GLY A 85 3.54 -33.91 -14.69
N VAL A 86 3.47 -32.61 -14.42
CA VAL A 86 2.22 -31.85 -14.39
C VAL A 86 1.67 -31.71 -15.81
N ASN A 87 0.37 -31.97 -15.97
CA ASN A 87 -0.32 -31.90 -17.26
C ASN A 87 -1.45 -30.87 -17.29
N ALA A 88 -1.77 -30.24 -16.16
CA ALA A 88 -2.75 -29.17 -16.08
C ALA A 88 -2.40 -28.13 -15.01
N VAL A 89 -2.79 -26.88 -15.23
CA VAL A 89 -2.71 -25.79 -14.24
C VAL A 89 -4.08 -25.20 -13.97
N ARG A 90 -4.32 -24.80 -12.72
CA ARG A 90 -5.49 -24.00 -12.35
C ARG A 90 -5.08 -22.54 -12.31
N ILE A 91 -5.76 -21.70 -13.09
CA ILE A 91 -5.46 -20.27 -13.21
C ILE A 91 -6.76 -19.48 -13.07
N TYR A 92 -6.70 -18.36 -12.36
CA TYR A 92 -7.82 -17.42 -12.29
C TYR A 92 -8.12 -16.78 -13.65
N THR A 93 -9.37 -16.35 -13.84
CA THR A 93 -9.78 -15.57 -15.01
C THR A 93 -8.93 -14.30 -15.21
N GLY A 94 -8.82 -13.84 -16.46
CA GLY A 94 -8.01 -12.68 -16.85
C GLY A 94 -6.74 -13.06 -17.64
N VAL A 95 -6.44 -14.35 -17.81
CA VAL A 95 -5.40 -14.85 -18.71
C VAL A 95 -5.87 -14.78 -20.17
N PRO A 96 -5.24 -14.00 -21.07
CA PRO A 96 -5.64 -13.98 -22.47
C PRO A 96 -5.59 -15.38 -23.12
N PRO A 97 -6.57 -15.77 -23.96
CA PRO A 97 -6.62 -17.08 -24.62
C PRO A 97 -5.30 -17.53 -25.28
N LYS A 98 -4.57 -16.59 -25.91
CA LYS A 98 -3.27 -16.84 -26.54
C LYS A 98 -2.22 -17.46 -25.60
N TRP A 99 -2.30 -17.18 -24.30
CA TRP A 99 -1.35 -17.71 -23.32
C TRP A 99 -1.76 -19.10 -22.81
N ILE A 100 -3.05 -19.42 -22.80
CA ILE A 100 -3.53 -20.80 -22.60
C ILE A 100 -3.04 -21.68 -23.74
N GLU A 101 -3.22 -21.22 -24.99
CA GLU A 101 -2.69 -21.89 -26.19
C GLU A 101 -1.17 -22.06 -26.09
N TYR A 102 -0.45 -21.02 -25.68
CA TYR A 102 1.00 -21.08 -25.53
C TYR A 102 1.46 -22.16 -24.54
N MET A 103 0.82 -22.25 -23.36
CA MET A 103 1.14 -23.28 -22.36
C MET A 103 0.86 -24.69 -22.91
N TYR A 104 -0.24 -24.86 -23.64
CA TYR A 104 -0.61 -26.13 -24.22
C TYR A 104 0.31 -26.55 -25.36
N GLU A 105 0.51 -25.70 -26.37
CA GLU A 105 1.28 -26.07 -27.56
C GLU A 105 2.77 -26.29 -27.26
N ASN A 106 3.35 -25.52 -26.35
CA ASN A 106 4.80 -25.59 -26.05
C ASN A 106 5.10 -26.61 -24.93
N TYR A 107 4.20 -26.75 -23.96
CA TYR A 107 4.45 -27.56 -22.77
C TYR A 107 3.54 -28.77 -22.64
N GLY A 108 2.42 -28.84 -23.36
CA GLY A 108 1.41 -29.90 -23.21
C GLY A 108 0.61 -29.77 -21.92
N ILE A 109 0.53 -28.55 -21.38
CA ILE A 109 -0.13 -28.26 -20.10
C ILE A 109 -1.49 -27.62 -20.40
N TYR A 110 -2.55 -28.30 -19.97
CA TYR A 110 -3.92 -27.80 -20.05
C TYR A 110 -4.22 -26.75 -18.97
N THR A 111 -5.25 -25.94 -19.15
CA THR A 111 -5.70 -24.92 -18.20
C THR A 111 -7.13 -25.19 -17.74
N MET A 112 -7.31 -25.31 -16.43
CA MET A 112 -8.63 -25.16 -15.79
C MET A 112 -8.82 -23.68 -15.42
N LEU A 113 -9.82 -23.05 -16.03
CA LEU A 113 -10.07 -21.62 -15.89
C LEU A 113 -11.02 -21.36 -14.71
N ASN A 114 -10.53 -20.66 -13.70
CA ASN A 114 -11.19 -20.49 -12.41
C ASN A 114 -11.80 -19.10 -12.24
N HIS A 115 -13.12 -19.02 -12.18
CA HIS A 115 -13.86 -17.79 -11.90
C HIS A 115 -14.25 -17.75 -10.41
N SER A 116 -13.80 -16.74 -9.64
CA SER A 116 -14.02 -16.67 -8.18
C SER A 116 -15.50 -16.63 -7.77
N PHE A 117 -16.38 -16.26 -8.70
CA PHE A 117 -17.83 -16.26 -8.55
C PHE A 117 -18.30 -15.46 -7.31
N GLY A 118 -17.63 -14.34 -7.05
CA GLY A 118 -17.93 -13.45 -5.93
C GLY A 118 -17.33 -13.84 -4.58
N ARG A 119 -16.40 -14.80 -4.52
CA ARG A 119 -15.76 -15.21 -3.25
C ARG A 119 -15.07 -14.06 -2.51
N TYR A 120 -14.36 -13.21 -3.25
CA TYR A 120 -13.50 -12.14 -2.72
C TYR A 120 -14.16 -10.76 -2.76
N GLY A 121 -15.49 -10.73 -2.87
CA GLY A 121 -16.28 -9.52 -3.02
C GLY A 121 -16.58 -9.15 -4.47
N LEU A 122 -17.57 -8.27 -4.65
CA LEU A 122 -18.07 -7.82 -5.95
C LEU A 122 -18.40 -6.34 -5.90
N THR A 123 -18.19 -5.64 -7.01
CA THR A 123 -18.74 -4.30 -7.20
C THR A 123 -20.13 -4.42 -7.81
N VAL A 124 -21.18 -4.42 -6.98
CA VAL A 124 -22.57 -4.50 -7.44
C VAL A 124 -23.18 -3.10 -7.36
N ASN A 125 -23.72 -2.59 -8.48
CA ASN A 125 -24.25 -1.22 -8.56
C ASN A 125 -23.24 -0.14 -8.07
N ARG A 126 -21.94 -0.34 -8.35
CA ARG A 126 -20.82 0.50 -7.89
C ARG A 126 -20.57 0.56 -6.38
N GLU A 127 -21.21 -0.32 -5.62
CA GLU A 127 -20.86 -0.53 -4.21
C GLU A 127 -19.99 -1.78 -4.11
N TRP A 128 -18.80 -1.64 -3.52
CA TRP A 128 -17.98 -2.79 -3.16
C TRP A 128 -18.66 -3.55 -2.03
N ILE A 129 -19.04 -4.78 -2.31
CA ILE A 129 -19.65 -5.70 -1.36
C ILE A 129 -18.60 -6.77 -1.05
N GLY A 130 -17.97 -6.69 0.12
CA GLY A 130 -16.94 -7.65 0.54
C GLY A 130 -17.47 -9.07 0.77
N ASN A 131 -18.75 -9.22 1.14
CA ASN A 131 -19.40 -10.52 1.33
C ASN A 131 -20.63 -10.66 0.43
N THR A 132 -20.53 -11.53 -0.57
CA THR A 132 -21.51 -11.68 -1.65
C THR A 132 -22.86 -12.21 -1.15
N ASN A 133 -23.94 -11.56 -1.60
CA ASN A 133 -25.32 -12.00 -1.37
C ASN A 133 -25.91 -12.65 -2.63
N TYR A 134 -25.76 -13.96 -2.76
CA TYR A 134 -26.23 -14.74 -3.93
C TYR A 134 -27.76 -14.74 -4.14
N GLY A 135 -28.54 -14.30 -3.15
CA GLY A 135 -29.99 -14.13 -3.27
C GLY A 135 -30.40 -12.76 -3.83
N ASP A 136 -29.47 -11.81 -3.94
CA ASP A 136 -29.74 -10.49 -4.52
C ASP A 136 -29.83 -10.55 -6.04
N ARG A 137 -30.85 -9.88 -6.61
CA ARG A 137 -31.11 -9.92 -8.05
C ARG A 137 -29.97 -9.30 -8.86
N ALA A 138 -29.42 -8.16 -8.44
CA ALA A 138 -28.35 -7.49 -9.19
C ALA A 138 -27.04 -8.29 -9.13
N THR A 139 -26.74 -8.90 -7.97
CA THR A 139 -25.62 -9.84 -7.83
C THR A 139 -25.75 -11.03 -8.79
N ARG A 140 -26.95 -11.64 -8.88
CA ARG A 140 -27.20 -12.77 -9.78
C ARG A 140 -27.04 -12.38 -11.25
N GLU A 141 -27.63 -11.26 -11.65
CA GLU A 141 -27.53 -10.75 -13.03
C GLU A 141 -26.06 -10.48 -13.41
N LEU A 142 -25.27 -9.87 -12.51
CA LEU A 142 -23.83 -9.63 -12.72
C LEU A 142 -23.05 -10.95 -12.91
N LEU A 143 -23.13 -11.86 -11.93
CA LEU A 143 -22.37 -13.12 -11.98
C LEU A 143 -22.73 -13.98 -13.21
N LEU A 144 -24.01 -14.02 -13.60
CA LEU A 144 -24.44 -14.74 -14.80
C LEU A 144 -23.96 -14.06 -16.09
N SER A 145 -23.83 -12.73 -16.12
CA SER A 145 -23.22 -12.03 -17.26
C SER A 145 -21.72 -12.33 -17.37
N GLU A 146 -20.97 -12.26 -16.28
CA GLU A 146 -19.53 -12.51 -16.25
C GLU A 146 -19.18 -13.92 -16.76
N VAL A 147 -19.87 -14.96 -16.27
CA VAL A 147 -19.60 -16.33 -16.71
C VAL A 147 -20.07 -16.63 -18.14
N ARG A 148 -21.09 -15.91 -18.64
CA ARG A 148 -21.50 -16.01 -20.04
C ARG A 148 -20.43 -15.43 -20.95
N GLU A 149 -19.92 -14.25 -20.61
CA GLU A 149 -18.83 -13.59 -21.35
C GLU A 149 -17.57 -14.45 -21.32
N LEU A 150 -17.25 -15.02 -20.15
CA LEU A 150 -16.16 -15.98 -20.00
C LEU A 150 -16.34 -17.19 -20.94
N ALA A 151 -17.48 -17.86 -20.92
CA ALA A 151 -17.70 -18.99 -21.84
C ALA A 151 -17.61 -18.57 -23.31
N GLN A 152 -18.09 -17.37 -23.67
CA GLN A 152 -18.02 -16.87 -25.05
C GLN A 152 -16.59 -16.61 -25.51
N GLU A 153 -15.74 -16.09 -24.62
CA GLU A 153 -14.36 -15.76 -24.91
C GLU A 153 -13.48 -17.01 -25.07
N TYR A 154 -13.65 -18.03 -24.21
CA TYR A 154 -12.72 -19.16 -24.11
C TYR A 154 -13.19 -20.46 -24.76
N GLN A 155 -14.46 -20.58 -25.20
CA GLN A 155 -15.02 -21.81 -25.79
C GLN A 155 -14.22 -22.45 -26.93
N ASN A 156 -13.41 -21.66 -27.64
CA ASN A 156 -12.63 -22.10 -28.78
C ASN A 156 -11.11 -22.11 -28.51
N THR A 157 -10.68 -22.07 -27.26
CA THR A 157 -9.26 -21.97 -26.88
C THR A 157 -8.63 -23.35 -26.74
N PRO A 158 -7.70 -23.76 -27.63
CA PRO A 158 -6.88 -24.97 -27.43
C PRO A 158 -6.15 -24.95 -26.08
N GLY A 159 -6.16 -26.08 -25.38
CA GLY A 159 -5.57 -26.21 -24.06
C GLY A 159 -6.50 -25.89 -22.91
N LEU A 160 -7.72 -25.37 -23.14
CA LEU A 160 -8.73 -25.29 -22.10
C LEU A 160 -9.24 -26.70 -21.77
N ILE A 161 -9.30 -27.07 -20.48
CA ILE A 161 -9.82 -28.40 -20.07
C ILE A 161 -11.19 -28.33 -19.43
N MET A 162 -11.47 -27.30 -18.63
CA MET A 162 -12.77 -27.09 -17.98
C MET A 162 -12.87 -25.69 -17.37
N TYR A 163 -14.10 -25.28 -17.07
CA TYR A 163 -14.37 -24.11 -16.24
C TYR A 163 -14.58 -24.52 -14.78
N LEU A 164 -14.08 -23.72 -13.86
CA LEU A 164 -14.32 -23.88 -12.43
C LEU A 164 -15.05 -22.65 -11.88
N LEU A 165 -16.22 -22.88 -11.30
CA LEU A 165 -17.00 -21.87 -10.61
C LEU A 165 -16.65 -21.87 -9.11
N GLY A 166 -16.23 -20.72 -8.63
CA GLY A 166 -15.96 -20.45 -7.22
C GLY A 166 -14.55 -20.79 -6.75
N ASN A 167 -14.24 -20.34 -5.53
CA ASN A 167 -13.12 -20.83 -4.72
C ASN A 167 -13.55 -20.84 -3.24
N GLU A 168 -14.17 -21.93 -2.79
CA GLU A 168 -14.67 -22.05 -1.40
C GLU A 168 -15.69 -20.97 -1.01
N ASN A 169 -16.62 -20.64 -1.91
CA ASN A 169 -17.65 -19.62 -1.69
C ASN A 169 -18.52 -19.91 -0.46
N ASN A 170 -18.63 -21.18 -0.07
CA ASN A 170 -19.27 -21.63 1.16
C ASN A 170 -18.57 -21.11 2.43
N TYR A 171 -17.24 -20.93 2.45
CA TYR A 171 -16.54 -20.31 3.57
C TYR A 171 -16.86 -18.81 3.69
N GLY A 172 -17.09 -18.12 2.56
CA GLY A 172 -17.58 -16.74 2.54
C GLY A 172 -18.99 -16.56 3.15
N LEU A 173 -19.72 -17.64 3.42
CA LEU A 173 -20.97 -17.58 4.21
C LEU A 173 -20.71 -17.36 5.71
N PHE A 174 -19.46 -17.56 6.15
CA PHE A 174 -19.02 -17.47 7.54
C PHE A 174 -17.93 -16.42 7.77
N TRP A 175 -16.96 -16.28 6.87
CA TRP A 175 -15.85 -15.33 6.98
C TRP A 175 -16.25 -13.92 6.53
N GLU A 176 -15.65 -12.89 7.14
CA GLU A 176 -15.90 -11.49 6.82
C GLU A 176 -14.84 -10.88 5.87
N GLY A 177 -13.67 -11.53 5.72
CA GLY A 177 -12.54 -11.07 4.90
C GLY A 177 -12.04 -12.03 3.82
N ALA A 178 -10.92 -11.65 3.19
CA ALA A 178 -10.22 -12.42 2.17
C ALA A 178 -9.08 -13.30 2.72
N GLU A 179 -8.65 -13.07 3.96
CA GLU A 179 -7.71 -13.94 4.69
C GLU A 179 -8.41 -15.24 5.13
N THR A 180 -7.63 -16.31 5.26
CA THR A 180 -8.11 -17.61 5.73
C THR A 180 -8.35 -17.57 7.24
N GLU A 181 -9.54 -17.99 7.69
CA GLU A 181 -9.98 -17.94 9.10
C GLU A 181 -10.57 -19.29 9.56
N ASP A 182 -10.75 -19.49 10.87
CA ASP A 182 -11.46 -20.68 11.39
C ASP A 182 -12.95 -20.69 10.99
N ILE A 183 -13.52 -21.89 10.80
CA ILE A 183 -14.93 -22.07 10.40
C ILE A 183 -15.84 -22.25 11.65
N PRO A 184 -16.86 -21.40 11.87
CA PRO A 184 -17.79 -21.55 12.99
C PRO A 184 -18.86 -22.64 12.73
N ILE A 185 -19.10 -23.53 13.71
CA ILE A 185 -19.81 -24.80 13.52
C ILE A 185 -21.36 -24.72 13.43
N GLU A 186 -22.06 -23.68 13.89
CA GLU A 186 -23.55 -23.67 13.82
C GLU A 186 -24.18 -22.27 13.65
N LYS A 187 -24.76 -21.96 12.47
CA LYS A 187 -25.72 -20.84 12.31
C LYS A 187 -26.81 -21.15 11.28
N ARG A 188 -28.09 -21.20 11.70
CA ARG A 188 -29.26 -21.39 10.80
C ARG A 188 -29.40 -20.40 9.64
N LYS A 189 -28.76 -19.22 9.68
CA LYS A 189 -28.80 -18.24 8.58
C LYS A 189 -27.96 -18.68 7.37
N SER A 190 -26.93 -19.51 7.55
CA SER A 190 -26.07 -19.96 6.44
C SER A 190 -26.80 -20.90 5.50
N THR A 191 -27.76 -21.71 5.99
CA THR A 191 -28.51 -22.70 5.18
C THR A 191 -29.32 -22.07 4.04
N LYS A 192 -29.99 -20.93 4.27
CA LYS A 192 -30.73 -20.24 3.18
C LYS A 192 -29.75 -19.65 2.15
N ARG A 193 -28.72 -18.94 2.63
CA ARG A 193 -27.71 -18.34 1.74
C ARG A 193 -26.96 -19.39 0.93
N ALA A 194 -26.70 -20.56 1.50
CA ALA A 194 -26.11 -21.70 0.82
C ALA A 194 -27.01 -22.17 -0.34
N ARG A 195 -28.33 -22.31 -0.10
CA ARG A 195 -29.27 -22.68 -1.17
C ARG A 195 -29.29 -21.64 -2.29
N ASP A 196 -29.43 -20.35 -1.97
CA ASP A 196 -29.41 -19.27 -2.97
C ASP A 196 -28.11 -19.29 -3.83
N MET A 197 -26.97 -19.61 -3.21
CA MET A 197 -25.66 -19.76 -3.84
C MET A 197 -25.61 -20.97 -4.77
N TYR A 198 -25.92 -22.17 -4.28
CA TYR A 198 -25.83 -23.39 -5.09
C TYR A 198 -26.86 -23.44 -6.23
N THR A 199 -28.06 -22.90 -6.03
CA THR A 199 -29.01 -22.69 -7.14
C THR A 199 -28.40 -21.80 -8.24
N LEU A 200 -27.67 -20.73 -7.86
CA LEU A 200 -27.00 -19.86 -8.83
C LEU A 200 -25.82 -20.54 -9.52
N PHE A 201 -25.05 -21.39 -8.82
CA PHE A 201 -24.02 -22.22 -9.44
C PHE A 201 -24.61 -23.12 -10.52
N ASN A 202 -25.78 -23.73 -10.26
CA ASN A 202 -26.46 -24.54 -11.25
C ASN A 202 -26.94 -23.73 -12.46
N GLU A 203 -27.55 -22.56 -12.22
CA GLU A 203 -27.96 -21.64 -13.28
C GLU A 203 -26.77 -21.21 -14.16
N ALA A 204 -25.63 -20.91 -13.54
CA ALA A 204 -24.39 -20.59 -14.24
C ALA A 204 -23.88 -21.77 -15.06
N ALA A 205 -23.88 -22.99 -14.52
CA ALA A 205 -23.48 -24.19 -15.26
C ALA A 205 -24.37 -24.44 -16.49
N VAL A 206 -25.70 -24.34 -16.35
CA VAL A 206 -26.65 -24.43 -17.47
C VAL A 206 -26.35 -23.37 -18.52
N LEU A 207 -26.12 -22.13 -18.08
CA LEU A 207 -25.83 -21.01 -18.96
C LEU A 207 -24.53 -21.20 -19.74
N MET A 208 -23.43 -21.51 -19.05
CA MET A 208 -22.13 -21.74 -19.69
C MET A 208 -22.19 -22.89 -20.69
N LYS A 209 -22.86 -24.01 -20.34
CA LYS A 209 -23.04 -25.15 -21.25
C LYS A 209 -23.87 -24.84 -22.49
N SER A 210 -24.74 -23.83 -22.41
CA SER A 210 -25.50 -23.35 -23.59
C SER A 210 -24.64 -22.56 -24.57
N VAL A 211 -23.48 -22.06 -24.12
CA VAL A 211 -22.48 -21.36 -24.94
C VAL A 211 -21.40 -22.34 -25.38
N ASP A 212 -20.83 -23.10 -24.45
CA ASP A 212 -19.75 -24.05 -24.67
C ASP A 212 -20.17 -25.47 -24.26
N SER A 213 -20.34 -26.33 -25.24
CA SER A 213 -20.70 -27.75 -25.03
C SER A 213 -19.51 -28.71 -25.09
N ASN A 214 -18.30 -28.19 -25.31
CA ASN A 214 -17.09 -28.99 -25.44
C ASN A 214 -16.32 -29.14 -24.14
N HIS A 215 -16.55 -28.25 -23.16
CA HIS A 215 -15.85 -28.26 -21.88
C HIS A 215 -16.84 -28.42 -20.70
N PRO A 216 -16.52 -29.26 -19.69
CA PRO A 216 -17.35 -29.41 -18.51
C PRO A 216 -17.26 -28.20 -17.58
N VAL A 217 -18.28 -28.04 -16.74
CA VAL A 217 -18.33 -27.02 -15.69
C VAL A 217 -18.22 -27.70 -14.32
N ALA A 218 -17.15 -27.39 -13.61
CA ALA A 218 -16.91 -27.79 -12.22
C ALA A 218 -17.31 -26.68 -11.24
N MET A 219 -17.57 -27.07 -9.99
CA MET A 219 -17.67 -26.13 -8.85
C MET A 219 -16.50 -26.31 -7.89
N CYS A 220 -16.09 -25.28 -7.15
CA CYS A 220 -15.12 -25.39 -6.06
C CYS A 220 -15.80 -25.20 -4.70
N ASN A 221 -15.85 -26.26 -3.90
CA ASN A 221 -16.41 -26.24 -2.54
C ASN A 221 -15.31 -26.42 -1.48
N GLY A 222 -15.40 -25.68 -0.37
CA GLY A 222 -14.58 -25.92 0.81
C GLY A 222 -15.04 -27.19 1.53
N ASP A 223 -14.25 -28.26 1.43
CA ASP A 223 -14.55 -29.60 1.95
C ASP A 223 -15.97 -30.10 1.51
N LEU A 224 -16.58 -31.04 2.25
CA LEU A 224 -17.90 -31.64 2.04
C LEU A 224 -19.06 -30.78 2.59
N LEU A 225 -18.80 -29.55 3.01
CA LEU A 225 -19.84 -28.73 3.63
C LEU A 225 -21.01 -28.52 2.66
N PHE A 226 -22.24 -28.70 3.17
CA PHE A 226 -23.50 -28.59 2.42
C PHE A 226 -23.68 -29.59 1.27
N LEU A 227 -23.01 -30.75 1.30
CA LEU A 227 -23.13 -31.78 0.25
C LEU A 227 -24.60 -32.19 -0.04
N ASP A 228 -25.45 -32.20 0.99
CA ASP A 228 -26.89 -32.46 0.87
C ASP A 228 -27.60 -31.41 0.00
N ILE A 229 -27.34 -30.12 0.22
CA ILE A 229 -27.91 -29.02 -0.58
C ILE A 229 -27.32 -29.02 -1.99
N ILE A 230 -26.01 -29.29 -2.12
CA ILE A 230 -25.33 -29.37 -3.41
C ILE A 230 -25.95 -30.47 -4.27
N ALA A 231 -26.22 -31.64 -3.69
CA ALA A 231 -26.85 -32.74 -4.40
C ALA A 231 -28.27 -32.42 -4.89
N GLU A 232 -29.01 -31.60 -4.14
CA GLU A 232 -30.35 -31.14 -4.53
C GLU A 232 -30.31 -30.07 -5.65
N GLU A 233 -29.45 -29.06 -5.48
CA GLU A 233 -29.48 -27.81 -6.27
C GLU A 233 -28.56 -27.83 -7.50
N CYS A 234 -27.40 -28.51 -7.45
CA CYS A 234 -26.36 -28.45 -8.49
C CYS A 234 -26.44 -29.60 -9.53
N GLN A 235 -27.63 -29.95 -10.01
CA GLN A 235 -27.82 -31.11 -10.90
C GLN A 235 -27.04 -31.05 -12.23
N ASP A 236 -26.83 -29.83 -12.75
CA ASP A 236 -26.16 -29.52 -14.01
C ASP A 236 -24.67 -29.24 -13.86
N VAL A 237 -24.12 -29.20 -12.65
CA VAL A 237 -22.67 -29.15 -12.46
C VAL A 237 -22.11 -30.54 -12.82
N ASP A 238 -21.05 -30.57 -13.62
CA ASP A 238 -20.50 -31.82 -14.17
C ASP A 238 -19.55 -32.50 -13.19
N ILE A 239 -18.80 -31.71 -12.41
CA ILE A 239 -17.72 -32.18 -11.52
C ILE A 239 -17.86 -31.54 -10.13
N PHE A 240 -17.78 -32.36 -9.08
CA PHE A 240 -17.62 -31.88 -7.71
C PHE A 240 -16.15 -31.56 -7.46
N GLY A 241 -15.78 -30.30 -7.68
CA GLY A 241 -14.47 -29.79 -7.30
C GLY A 241 -14.45 -29.35 -5.84
N THR A 242 -13.35 -29.63 -5.14
CA THR A 242 -13.24 -29.28 -3.71
C THR A 242 -11.82 -28.95 -3.29
N ASN A 243 -11.69 -27.93 -2.44
CA ASN A 243 -10.47 -27.61 -1.72
C ASN A 243 -10.49 -28.33 -0.37
N VAL A 244 -9.44 -29.10 -0.06
CA VAL A 244 -9.44 -30.02 1.09
C VAL A 244 -8.08 -30.04 1.79
N TYR A 245 -8.12 -29.78 3.10
CA TYR A 245 -6.94 -29.77 3.98
C TYR A 245 -7.18 -30.68 5.20
N ARG A 246 -7.36 -31.98 4.97
CA ARG A 246 -7.65 -32.98 6.02
C ARG A 246 -6.39 -33.70 6.55
N GLY A 247 -5.19 -33.28 6.15
CA GLY A 247 -3.92 -33.93 6.50
C GLY A 247 -3.57 -35.08 5.56
N VAL A 248 -3.16 -36.23 6.11
CA VAL A 248 -2.62 -37.38 5.34
C VAL A 248 -3.67 -38.05 4.43
N SER A 249 -4.94 -38.06 4.84
CA SER A 249 -6.03 -38.78 4.18
C SER A 249 -7.23 -37.87 3.93
N PHE A 250 -7.96 -38.11 2.84
CA PHE A 250 -9.24 -37.46 2.57
C PHE A 250 -10.42 -38.11 3.32
N GLY A 251 -10.20 -39.26 3.97
CA GLY A 251 -11.20 -39.96 4.76
C GLY A 251 -12.37 -40.47 3.93
N ASP A 252 -13.59 -40.14 4.33
CA ASP A 252 -14.85 -40.61 3.75
C ASP A 252 -15.28 -39.87 2.48
N LEU A 253 -14.49 -38.90 2.00
CA LEU A 253 -14.88 -37.96 0.94
C LEU A 253 -15.33 -38.64 -0.35
N PHE A 254 -14.52 -39.58 -0.86
CA PHE A 254 -14.83 -40.29 -2.11
C PHE A 254 -16.17 -41.02 -2.01
N GLU A 255 -16.37 -41.78 -0.93
CA GLU A 255 -17.56 -42.60 -0.71
C GLU A 255 -18.81 -41.73 -0.53
N ARG A 256 -18.71 -40.66 0.26
CA ARG A 256 -19.82 -39.73 0.49
C ARG A 256 -20.24 -39.03 -0.79
N VAL A 257 -19.30 -38.49 -1.58
CA VAL A 257 -19.66 -37.85 -2.86
C VAL A 257 -20.32 -38.86 -3.81
N LYS A 258 -19.80 -40.09 -3.90
CA LYS A 258 -20.40 -41.13 -4.75
C LYS A 258 -21.85 -41.46 -4.31
N ASN A 259 -22.09 -41.58 -3.02
CA ASN A 259 -23.36 -42.02 -2.47
C ASN A 259 -24.41 -40.90 -2.36
N GLU A 260 -23.99 -39.67 -2.08
CA GLU A 260 -24.89 -38.53 -1.82
C GLU A 260 -25.12 -37.67 -3.07
N TYR A 261 -24.11 -37.49 -3.94
CA TYR A 261 -24.20 -36.58 -5.10
C TYR A 261 -24.04 -37.29 -6.46
N GLY A 262 -23.18 -38.31 -6.53
CA GLY A 262 -22.97 -39.13 -7.73
C GLY A 262 -22.14 -38.48 -8.85
N LYS A 263 -21.54 -37.31 -8.62
CA LYS A 263 -20.62 -36.65 -9.56
C LYS A 263 -19.15 -37.07 -9.32
N PRO A 264 -18.26 -36.98 -10.33
CA PRO A 264 -16.83 -37.20 -10.13
C PRO A 264 -16.22 -36.16 -9.18
N VAL A 265 -15.19 -36.61 -8.44
CA VAL A 265 -14.41 -35.81 -7.51
C VAL A 265 -13.15 -35.29 -8.20
N LEU A 266 -12.93 -33.99 -8.09
CA LEU A 266 -11.68 -33.32 -8.47
C LEU A 266 -11.19 -32.50 -7.28
N PHE A 267 -9.95 -32.71 -6.83
CA PHE A 267 -9.39 -31.84 -5.79
C PHE A 267 -8.88 -30.55 -6.43
N THR A 268 -9.54 -29.42 -6.18
CA THR A 268 -9.18 -28.14 -6.80
C THR A 268 -8.05 -27.42 -6.06
N GLU A 269 -7.83 -27.75 -4.78
CA GLU A 269 -6.66 -27.47 -3.94
C GLU A 269 -6.52 -28.55 -2.86
N PHE A 270 -5.29 -28.94 -2.55
CA PHE A 270 -4.93 -29.74 -1.36
C PHE A 270 -3.42 -29.65 -1.11
N GLY A 271 -2.99 -29.94 0.12
CA GLY A 271 -1.57 -30.02 0.44
C GLY A 271 -1.25 -29.59 1.86
N ALA A 272 -0.03 -29.12 2.07
CA ALA A 272 0.50 -28.64 3.34
C ALA A 272 1.44 -27.46 3.06
N ASP A 273 1.64 -26.59 4.05
CA ASP A 273 2.74 -25.64 4.03
C ASP A 273 4.08 -26.29 4.42
N ALA A 274 5.15 -25.55 4.20
CA ALA A 274 6.52 -25.96 4.48
C ALA A 274 7.10 -25.21 5.69
N PHE A 275 6.29 -24.78 6.66
CA PHE A 275 6.76 -24.12 7.87
C PHE A 275 6.32 -24.90 9.11
N ASN A 276 7.21 -25.06 10.08
CA ASN A 276 6.88 -25.67 11.37
C ASN A 276 6.77 -24.58 12.43
N VAL A 277 5.57 -24.33 12.94
CA VAL A 277 5.35 -23.24 13.92
C VAL A 277 5.92 -23.52 15.31
N ILE A 278 6.18 -24.78 15.65
CA ILE A 278 6.76 -25.18 16.94
C ILE A 278 8.26 -24.88 16.93
N GLU A 279 8.95 -25.38 15.91
CA GLU A 279 10.41 -25.23 15.73
C GLU A 279 10.77 -23.84 15.15
N ASN A 280 9.79 -23.15 14.57
CA ASN A 280 9.93 -21.85 13.91
C ASN A 280 10.98 -21.89 12.79
N THR A 281 10.89 -22.91 11.95
CA THR A 281 11.79 -23.17 10.83
C THR A 281 11.04 -23.83 9.67
N GLU A 282 11.58 -23.70 8.46
CA GLU A 282 11.08 -24.41 7.29
C GLU A 282 11.14 -25.95 7.47
N ASP A 283 10.04 -26.65 7.14
CA ASP A 283 9.87 -28.11 7.20
C ASP A 283 9.38 -28.67 5.85
N GLN A 284 10.32 -28.78 4.91
CA GLN A 284 10.02 -29.29 3.56
C GLN A 284 9.67 -30.80 3.55
N VAL A 285 10.06 -31.56 4.58
CA VAL A 285 9.86 -33.03 4.62
C VAL A 285 8.42 -33.35 4.99
N SER A 286 7.87 -32.69 6.02
CA SER A 286 6.45 -32.82 6.35
C SER A 286 5.57 -32.41 5.18
N GLN A 287 5.91 -31.32 4.49
CA GLN A 287 5.19 -30.90 3.28
C GLN A 287 5.15 -32.01 2.22
N ALA A 288 6.31 -32.62 1.92
CA ALA A 288 6.40 -33.69 0.93
C ALA A 288 5.62 -34.94 1.36
N TYR A 289 5.66 -35.28 2.65
CA TYR A 289 4.94 -36.43 3.20
C TYR A 289 3.42 -36.34 2.98
N TYR A 290 2.78 -35.24 3.39
CA TYR A 290 1.33 -35.07 3.20
C TYR A 290 0.95 -35.09 1.71
N LYS A 291 1.71 -34.37 0.87
CA LYS A 291 1.44 -34.30 -0.58
C LYS A 291 1.55 -35.67 -1.26
N VAL A 292 2.54 -36.50 -0.90
CA VAL A 292 2.71 -37.86 -1.44
C VAL A 292 1.56 -38.78 -1.03
N GLU A 293 1.15 -38.78 0.24
CA GLU A 293 0.05 -39.62 0.70
C GLU A 293 -1.32 -39.15 0.15
N ASN A 294 -1.52 -37.85 -0.02
CA ASN A 294 -2.71 -37.32 -0.70
C ASN A 294 -2.79 -37.82 -2.16
N TRP A 295 -1.70 -37.69 -2.93
CA TRP A 295 -1.68 -38.18 -4.31
C TRP A 295 -1.88 -39.69 -4.43
N LYS A 296 -1.42 -40.45 -3.43
CA LYS A 296 -1.67 -41.89 -3.36
C LYS A 296 -3.16 -42.20 -3.29
N GLU A 297 -3.92 -41.50 -2.44
CA GLU A 297 -5.37 -41.69 -2.37
C GLU A 297 -6.08 -41.24 -3.65
N ILE A 298 -5.62 -40.15 -4.28
CA ILE A 298 -6.15 -39.70 -5.59
C ILE A 298 -5.99 -40.82 -6.63
N TYR A 299 -4.78 -41.38 -6.75
CA TYR A 299 -4.51 -42.44 -7.73
C TYR A 299 -5.27 -43.72 -7.39
N GLN A 300 -5.30 -44.15 -6.13
CA GLN A 300 -6.02 -45.36 -5.73
C GLN A 300 -7.55 -45.27 -5.95
N ASN A 301 -8.12 -44.06 -5.98
CA ASN A 301 -9.56 -43.84 -6.22
C ASN A 301 -9.90 -43.53 -7.68
N ALA A 302 -8.95 -43.64 -8.61
CA ALA A 302 -9.25 -43.58 -10.04
C ALA A 302 -10.09 -44.79 -10.51
N ALA A 303 -10.80 -44.63 -11.62
CA ALA A 303 -11.60 -45.70 -12.20
C ALA A 303 -10.74 -46.95 -12.54
N GLY A 304 -11.31 -48.14 -12.33
CA GLY A 304 -10.66 -49.43 -12.64
C GLY A 304 -9.71 -49.98 -11.56
N LEU A 305 -9.52 -49.27 -10.44
CA LEU A 305 -8.55 -49.63 -9.40
C LEU A 305 -9.19 -50.20 -8.12
N GLY A 306 -10.46 -50.60 -8.13
CA GLY A 306 -11.04 -51.37 -7.02
C GLY A 306 -11.34 -50.61 -5.70
N LYS A 307 -11.13 -49.29 -5.64
CA LYS A 307 -11.73 -48.41 -4.61
C LYS A 307 -13.03 -47.76 -5.13
N THR A 308 -13.34 -46.54 -4.72
CA THR A 308 -14.59 -45.83 -5.06
C THR A 308 -14.72 -45.56 -6.55
N GLY A 309 -13.60 -45.29 -7.25
CA GLY A 309 -13.53 -45.17 -8.71
C GLY A 309 -14.16 -43.88 -9.26
N ASN A 310 -14.25 -42.81 -8.46
CA ASN A 310 -14.86 -41.54 -8.86
C ASN A 310 -13.90 -40.35 -8.87
N CYS A 311 -12.60 -40.55 -8.67
CA CYS A 311 -11.61 -39.46 -8.70
C CYS A 311 -11.02 -39.28 -10.10
N ILE A 312 -11.04 -38.04 -10.60
CA ILE A 312 -10.49 -37.67 -11.91
C ILE A 312 -9.17 -36.87 -11.82
N GLY A 313 -8.63 -36.71 -10.60
CA GLY A 313 -7.33 -36.10 -10.33
C GLY A 313 -7.41 -34.97 -9.31
N GLY A 314 -6.42 -34.08 -9.35
CA GLY A 314 -6.38 -32.92 -8.46
C GLY A 314 -5.29 -31.90 -8.78
N PHE A 315 -5.32 -30.77 -8.07
CA PHE A 315 -4.37 -29.68 -8.15
C PHE A 315 -3.66 -29.48 -6.81
N THR A 316 -2.34 -29.66 -6.81
CA THR A 316 -1.53 -29.43 -5.60
C THR A 316 -1.46 -27.93 -5.31
N PHE A 317 -1.73 -27.54 -4.06
CA PHE A 317 -1.59 -26.17 -3.58
C PHE A 317 -0.24 -25.97 -2.86
N GLN A 318 0.65 -25.10 -3.31
CA GLN A 318 0.68 -24.43 -4.62
C GLN A 318 2.09 -24.45 -5.22
N PHE A 319 2.27 -23.91 -6.43
CA PHE A 319 3.57 -24.01 -7.11
C PHE A 319 4.68 -23.21 -6.43
N SER A 320 4.43 -21.94 -6.10
CA SER A 320 5.41 -21.02 -5.50
C SER A 320 4.88 -20.35 -4.22
N ASP A 321 5.76 -19.83 -3.38
CA ASP A 321 5.39 -19.17 -2.11
C ASP A 321 4.51 -17.92 -2.31
N GLY A 322 3.63 -17.62 -1.35
CA GLY A 322 2.71 -16.50 -1.42
C GLY A 322 3.07 -15.38 -0.44
N TRP A 323 4.15 -14.63 -0.67
CA TRP A 323 4.69 -13.56 0.21
C TRP A 323 3.75 -12.38 0.52
N TRP A 324 2.51 -12.44 0.03
CA TRP A 324 1.48 -11.43 0.24
C TRP A 324 0.26 -12.01 0.95
N LYS A 325 0.24 -13.31 1.31
CA LYS A 325 -0.98 -13.93 1.83
C LYS A 325 -1.33 -13.46 3.23
N PHE A 326 -0.35 -13.02 4.02
CA PHE A 326 -0.60 -12.38 5.31
C PHE A 326 -0.62 -10.85 5.18
N LYS A 327 -1.61 -10.18 5.80
CA LYS A 327 -1.86 -8.72 5.73
C LYS A 327 -2.19 -8.16 4.34
N GLN A 328 -1.80 -8.82 3.26
CA GLN A 328 -2.17 -8.57 1.86
C GLN A 328 -1.72 -7.24 1.24
N THR A 329 -1.37 -6.25 2.04
CA THR A 329 -1.00 -4.89 1.59
C THR A 329 0.21 -4.33 2.34
N GLU A 330 0.65 -5.01 3.39
CA GLU A 330 1.80 -4.67 4.23
C GLU A 330 2.82 -5.79 4.16
N ASN A 331 4.07 -5.51 4.54
CA ASN A 331 5.15 -6.51 4.64
C ASN A 331 5.41 -7.34 3.37
N LEU A 332 5.03 -6.87 2.18
CA LEU A 332 5.13 -7.62 0.92
C LEU A 332 6.57 -8.02 0.50
N GLU A 333 7.60 -7.45 1.15
CA GLU A 333 9.02 -7.78 0.95
C GLU A 333 9.57 -8.71 2.06
N VAL A 334 8.72 -9.23 2.94
CA VAL A 334 9.07 -10.11 4.05
C VAL A 334 8.27 -11.40 3.91
N HIS A 335 8.94 -12.55 3.92
CA HIS A 335 8.25 -13.84 4.00
C HIS A 335 7.79 -14.06 5.44
N ASP A 336 6.49 -13.91 5.68
CA ASP A 336 5.93 -13.91 7.03
C ASP A 336 5.84 -15.33 7.60
N VAL A 337 6.00 -15.45 8.91
CA VAL A 337 5.99 -16.72 9.67
C VAL A 337 4.68 -16.93 10.44
N ASN A 338 3.69 -16.06 10.24
CA ASN A 338 2.41 -16.12 10.93
C ASN A 338 1.50 -17.24 10.38
N ALA A 339 1.17 -18.20 11.24
CA ALA A 339 0.11 -19.16 10.96
C ALA A 339 -1.28 -18.55 11.27
N SER A 340 -2.15 -18.49 10.26
CA SER A 340 -3.45 -17.82 10.36
C SER A 340 -4.60 -18.73 10.84
N TRP A 341 -4.48 -20.05 10.74
CA TRP A 341 -5.50 -20.99 11.25
C TRP A 341 -4.91 -22.30 11.82
N ALA A 342 -5.72 -23.02 12.58
CA ALA A 342 -5.36 -24.28 13.22
C ALA A 342 -5.90 -25.49 12.43
N ASN A 343 -5.12 -26.57 12.34
CA ASN A 343 -5.53 -27.79 11.69
C ASN A 343 -4.88 -29.05 12.28
N GLY A 344 -5.69 -29.85 12.99
CA GLY A 344 -5.26 -31.09 13.65
C GLY A 344 -4.91 -32.25 12.70
N GLY A 345 -5.19 -32.13 11.40
CA GLY A 345 -4.77 -33.11 10.39
C GLY A 345 -3.25 -33.10 10.14
N TYR A 346 -2.57 -32.02 10.51
CA TYR A 346 -1.14 -31.80 10.28
C TYR A 346 -0.37 -31.95 11.59
N THR A 347 -0.17 -33.21 12.00
CA THR A 347 0.34 -33.57 13.33
C THR A 347 1.81 -33.21 13.60
N SER A 348 2.56 -32.78 12.58
CA SER A 348 3.98 -32.44 12.67
C SER A 348 4.26 -31.23 13.56
N ASP A 349 3.31 -30.29 13.62
CA ASP A 349 3.45 -29.03 14.37
C ASP A 349 2.13 -28.56 15.00
N PHE A 350 1.11 -29.43 15.04
CA PHE A 350 -0.15 -29.14 15.69
C PHE A 350 -0.02 -29.11 17.21
N VAL A 351 -0.52 -28.04 17.82
CA VAL A 351 -0.74 -27.92 19.26
C VAL A 351 -2.19 -27.47 19.48
N GLU A 352 -2.91 -28.14 20.38
CA GLU A 352 -4.30 -27.79 20.67
C GLU A 352 -4.42 -26.33 21.12
N GLY A 353 -5.29 -25.57 20.43
CA GLY A 353 -5.53 -24.15 20.70
C GLY A 353 -4.52 -23.19 20.03
N GLU A 354 -3.61 -23.68 19.20
CA GLU A 354 -2.63 -22.88 18.46
C GLU A 354 -2.80 -23.08 16.95
N ASN A 355 -2.53 -22.01 16.18
CA ASN A 355 -2.51 -22.07 14.73
C ASN A 355 -1.21 -22.72 14.24
N ASN A 356 -1.30 -23.54 13.19
CA ASN A 356 -0.15 -24.23 12.60
C ASN A 356 -0.07 -24.14 11.07
N MET A 357 -1.06 -23.58 10.40
CA MET A 357 -1.05 -23.48 8.94
C MET A 357 -0.61 -22.07 8.48
N ASN A 358 0.46 -21.98 7.70
CA ASN A 358 0.98 -20.72 7.17
C ASN A 358 0.81 -20.61 5.64
N GLU A 359 -0.09 -19.72 5.20
CA GLU A 359 -0.45 -19.60 3.79
C GLU A 359 0.71 -19.15 2.88
N GLU A 360 1.67 -18.38 3.41
CA GLU A 360 2.81 -17.90 2.60
C GLU A 360 3.79 -19.03 2.23
N TRP A 361 3.75 -20.16 2.95
CA TRP A 361 4.70 -21.27 2.83
C TRP A 361 4.13 -22.52 2.13
N PHE A 362 2.97 -22.43 1.47
CA PHE A 362 2.38 -23.55 0.70
C PHE A 362 3.10 -23.91 -0.59
N GLY A 363 4.01 -23.05 -1.07
CA GLY A 363 4.78 -23.29 -2.28
C GLY A 363 5.57 -24.60 -2.21
N ILE A 364 5.55 -25.40 -3.27
CA ILE A 364 6.54 -26.50 -3.44
C ILE A 364 7.88 -25.99 -3.97
N CYS A 365 7.94 -24.72 -4.35
CA CYS A 365 9.15 -24.00 -4.73
C CYS A 365 9.24 -22.68 -3.94
N ALA A 366 10.41 -22.42 -3.36
CA ALA A 366 10.74 -21.13 -2.77
C ALA A 366 11.06 -20.10 -3.86
N LYS A 367 10.76 -18.81 -3.60
CA LYS A 367 11.06 -17.71 -4.53
C LYS A 367 12.43 -17.10 -4.25
N GLY A 368 13.22 -16.92 -5.30
CA GLY A 368 14.41 -16.08 -5.27
C GLY A 368 14.08 -14.59 -5.40
N GLN A 369 15.12 -13.76 -5.45
CA GLN A 369 14.97 -12.32 -5.55
C GLN A 369 14.34 -11.91 -6.89
N THR A 370 13.42 -10.96 -6.82
CA THR A 370 12.77 -10.41 -8.00
C THR A 370 13.71 -9.45 -8.72
N ASN A 371 13.93 -9.68 -10.01
CA ASN A 371 14.74 -8.78 -10.83
C ASN A 371 13.93 -7.57 -11.32
N ILE A 372 14.62 -6.61 -11.95
CA ILE A 372 14.03 -5.36 -12.45
C ILE A 372 12.91 -5.53 -13.50
N ARG A 373 12.74 -6.72 -14.07
CA ARG A 373 11.66 -7.06 -15.02
C ARG A 373 10.46 -7.70 -14.32
N GLY A 374 10.48 -7.83 -12.99
CA GLY A 374 9.48 -8.58 -12.25
C GLY A 374 9.59 -10.09 -12.41
N LEU A 375 10.75 -10.61 -12.83
CA LEU A 375 10.99 -12.05 -12.98
C LEU A 375 11.87 -12.55 -11.83
N TYR A 376 11.64 -13.77 -11.38
CA TYR A 376 12.42 -14.42 -10.32
C TYR A 376 12.75 -15.87 -10.69
N LYS A 377 13.72 -16.44 -9.97
CA LYS A 377 14.04 -17.87 -10.06
C LYS A 377 13.30 -18.62 -8.96
N LEU A 378 12.88 -19.85 -9.26
CA LEU A 378 12.30 -20.76 -8.28
C LEU A 378 13.33 -21.78 -7.81
N TYR A 379 13.23 -22.14 -6.53
CA TYR A 379 14.06 -23.11 -5.83
C TYR A 379 13.19 -24.27 -5.32
N PRO A 380 13.21 -25.43 -5.99
CA PRO A 380 12.40 -26.59 -5.61
C PRO A 380 12.64 -27.07 -4.16
N ARG A 381 11.56 -27.38 -3.45
CA ARG A 381 11.57 -28.08 -2.16
C ARG A 381 11.52 -29.59 -2.35
N ALA A 382 11.69 -30.35 -1.27
CA ALA A 382 11.56 -31.80 -1.27
C ALA A 382 10.26 -32.30 -1.94
N ALA A 383 9.15 -31.58 -1.74
CA ALA A 383 7.86 -31.89 -2.36
C ALA A 383 7.92 -31.92 -3.91
N TYR A 384 8.66 -31.02 -4.57
CA TYR A 384 8.81 -31.02 -6.02
C TYR A 384 9.41 -32.33 -6.55
N TYR A 385 10.51 -32.77 -5.93
CA TYR A 385 11.20 -34.00 -6.34
C TYR A 385 10.38 -35.25 -6.03
N ALA A 386 9.68 -35.26 -4.89
CA ALA A 386 8.78 -36.36 -4.53
C ALA A 386 7.60 -36.47 -5.52
N LEU A 387 6.95 -35.35 -5.84
CA LEU A 387 5.84 -35.31 -6.80
C LEU A 387 6.28 -35.64 -8.22
N LYS A 388 7.50 -35.26 -8.62
CA LYS A 388 8.09 -35.71 -9.88
C LYS A 388 8.13 -37.24 -9.98
N LYS A 389 8.45 -37.94 -8.89
CA LYS A 389 8.39 -39.41 -8.83
C LYS A 389 6.97 -39.95 -8.82
N VAL A 390 6.05 -39.30 -8.11
CA VAL A 390 4.63 -39.67 -8.10
C VAL A 390 4.05 -39.67 -9.52
N HIS A 391 4.29 -38.61 -10.30
CA HIS A 391 3.71 -38.43 -11.63
C HIS A 391 4.39 -39.25 -12.75
N GLU A 392 5.43 -40.04 -12.45
CA GLU A 392 5.97 -41.03 -13.39
C GLU A 392 4.97 -42.18 -13.65
N LEU A 393 3.99 -42.40 -12.77
CA LEU A 393 2.95 -43.42 -12.93
C LEU A 393 1.67 -42.82 -13.53
N ASN A 394 1.16 -43.43 -14.60
CA ASN A 394 -0.17 -43.17 -15.13
C ASN A 394 -1.16 -44.21 -14.54
N PRO A 395 -2.18 -43.81 -13.75
CA PRO A 395 -3.13 -44.75 -13.14
C PRO A 395 -4.00 -45.50 -14.16
N PHE A 396 -4.15 -44.97 -15.39
CA PHE A 396 -4.88 -45.63 -16.46
C PHE A 396 -3.99 -46.46 -17.40
N GLY A 397 -2.71 -46.66 -17.04
CA GLY A 397 -1.78 -47.47 -17.83
C GLY A 397 -2.14 -48.96 -17.82
N ASP A 398 -1.77 -49.67 -18.91
CA ASP A 398 -1.98 -51.10 -19.03
C ASP A 398 -1.30 -51.88 -17.88
N GLY A 399 -2.08 -52.71 -17.18
CA GLY A 399 -1.59 -53.56 -16.10
C GLY A 399 -1.36 -52.86 -14.76
N VAL A 400 -1.80 -51.60 -14.61
CA VAL A 400 -1.77 -50.90 -13.32
C VAL A 400 -2.88 -51.43 -12.41
N THR A 401 -2.50 -51.87 -11.21
CA THR A 401 -3.42 -52.31 -10.14
C THR A 401 -3.13 -51.54 -8.84
N LEU A 402 -3.96 -51.73 -7.81
CA LEU A 402 -3.69 -51.16 -6.48
C LEU A 402 -2.32 -51.55 -5.93
N GLU A 403 -1.90 -52.81 -6.12
CA GLU A 403 -0.60 -53.28 -5.66
C GLU A 403 0.55 -52.59 -6.38
N VAL A 404 0.39 -52.27 -7.67
CA VAL A 404 1.36 -51.51 -8.45
C VAL A 404 1.48 -50.09 -7.93
N ILE A 405 0.34 -49.43 -7.67
CA ILE A 405 0.30 -48.08 -7.08
C ILE A 405 0.98 -48.09 -5.70
N ASP A 406 0.60 -49.00 -4.82
CA ASP A 406 1.19 -49.09 -3.48
C ASP A 406 2.70 -49.33 -3.53
N LYS A 407 3.17 -50.17 -4.47
CA LYS A 407 4.59 -50.42 -4.67
C LYS A 407 5.32 -49.18 -5.21
N HIS A 408 4.71 -48.45 -6.15
CA HIS A 408 5.26 -47.20 -6.71
C HIS A 408 5.44 -46.13 -5.63
N PHE A 409 4.38 -45.86 -4.86
CA PHE A 409 4.42 -44.85 -3.80
C PHE A 409 5.36 -45.22 -2.64
N LYS A 410 5.46 -46.52 -2.29
CA LYS A 410 6.50 -47.00 -1.34
C LYS A 410 7.93 -46.78 -1.83
N GLY A 411 8.12 -46.65 -3.14
CA GLY A 411 9.42 -46.33 -3.76
C GLY A 411 9.80 -44.84 -3.71
N VAL A 412 8.86 -43.95 -3.36
CA VAL A 412 9.13 -42.51 -3.23
C VAL A 412 9.90 -42.26 -1.93
N ASN A 413 11.19 -41.97 -2.05
CA ASN A 413 12.07 -41.75 -0.89
C ASN A 413 12.14 -40.25 -0.54
N LEU A 414 11.51 -39.85 0.56
CA LEU A 414 11.49 -38.45 1.01
C LEU A 414 12.88 -37.94 1.44
N ALA A 415 13.75 -38.80 1.98
CA ALA A 415 15.10 -38.41 2.36
C ALA A 415 15.99 -38.14 1.13
N GLU A 416 15.76 -38.87 0.03
CA GLU A 416 16.42 -38.59 -1.25
C GLU A 416 15.92 -37.25 -1.82
N ALA A 417 14.60 -37.02 -1.81
CA ALA A 417 13.99 -35.78 -2.26
C ALA A 417 14.50 -34.56 -1.46
N GLU A 418 14.60 -34.68 -0.13
CA GLU A 418 15.21 -33.67 0.74
C GLU A 418 16.69 -33.44 0.38
N THR A 419 17.45 -34.51 0.14
CA THR A 419 18.87 -34.41 -0.23
C THR A 419 19.05 -33.66 -1.56
N GLN A 420 18.16 -33.87 -2.54
CA GLN A 420 18.15 -33.11 -3.79
C GLN A 420 17.82 -31.64 -3.55
N ALA A 421 16.78 -31.35 -2.75
CA ALA A 421 16.36 -29.99 -2.42
C ALA A 421 17.40 -29.19 -1.61
N ARG A 422 18.31 -29.85 -0.87
CA ARG A 422 19.40 -29.16 -0.15
C ARG A 422 20.31 -28.35 -1.07
N GLY A 423 20.50 -28.78 -2.32
CA GLY A 423 21.27 -28.02 -3.31
C GLY A 423 20.59 -26.69 -3.67
N ASP A 424 19.29 -26.73 -3.92
CA ASP A 424 18.47 -25.55 -4.23
C ASP A 424 18.30 -24.64 -3.02
N LYS A 425 18.07 -25.20 -1.82
CA LYS A 425 18.07 -24.46 -0.57
C LYS A 425 19.39 -23.75 -0.33
N ALA A 426 20.52 -24.43 -0.49
CA ALA A 426 21.84 -23.80 -0.35
C ALA A 426 22.06 -22.69 -1.39
N ALA A 427 21.58 -22.87 -2.62
CA ALA A 427 21.67 -21.83 -3.65
C ALA A 427 20.78 -20.61 -3.32
N LEU A 428 19.57 -20.84 -2.80
CA LEU A 428 18.70 -19.78 -2.28
C LEU A 428 19.36 -19.05 -1.11
N GLU A 429 19.90 -19.76 -0.11
CA GLU A 429 20.59 -19.15 1.03
C GLU A 429 21.84 -18.35 0.62
N ILE A 430 22.53 -18.78 -0.46
CA ILE A 430 23.63 -18.02 -1.07
C ILE A 430 23.10 -16.74 -1.75
N GLU A 431 21.96 -16.83 -2.42
CA GLU A 431 21.28 -15.68 -3.03
C GLU A 431 20.77 -14.69 -1.97
N GLU A 432 20.15 -15.17 -0.89
CA GLU A 432 19.62 -14.39 0.23
C GLU A 432 20.71 -13.86 1.18
N LYS A 433 21.94 -14.36 1.05
CA LYS A 433 23.15 -13.99 1.81
C LYS A 433 22.94 -13.92 3.33
N LYS A 434 23.36 -14.97 4.07
CA LYS A 434 23.82 -15.01 5.48
C LYS A 434 23.03 -14.22 6.56
N LYS A 435 23.21 -14.63 7.82
CA LYS A 435 22.69 -13.88 9.00
C LYS A 435 23.03 -12.39 9.02
N VAL A 436 24.04 -11.95 8.25
CA VAL A 436 24.34 -10.54 7.96
C VAL A 436 24.63 -10.38 6.46
N SER A 437 23.97 -9.42 5.82
CA SER A 437 24.12 -9.10 4.40
C SER A 437 24.03 -7.61 4.12
N ILE A 438 24.47 -7.23 2.92
CA ILE A 438 24.23 -5.89 2.39
C ILE A 438 22.77 -5.83 1.96
N SER A 439 21.95 -5.05 2.67
CA SER A 439 20.54 -4.85 2.34
C SER A 439 20.33 -3.90 1.17
N GLY A 440 21.28 -2.98 0.97
CA GLY A 440 21.23 -2.13 -0.20
C GLY A 440 22.48 -1.30 -0.43
N PHE A 441 22.53 -0.71 -1.62
CA PHE A 441 23.57 0.21 -2.06
C PHE A 441 22.96 1.28 -2.96
N ARG A 442 23.11 2.55 -2.57
CA ARG A 442 22.68 3.70 -3.37
C ARG A 442 23.84 4.66 -3.60
N VAL A 443 23.93 5.20 -4.80
CA VAL A 443 24.89 6.22 -5.19
C VAL A 443 24.14 7.36 -5.84
N ASP A 444 24.33 8.58 -5.36
CA ASP A 444 23.82 9.80 -5.96
C ASP A 444 24.99 10.72 -6.35
N LEU A 445 25.24 10.80 -7.65
CA LEU A 445 26.17 11.75 -8.22
C LEU A 445 25.38 12.85 -8.92
N SER A 446 25.72 14.10 -8.68
CA SER A 446 25.11 15.23 -9.38
C SER A 446 26.15 16.26 -9.79
N THR A 447 25.91 16.96 -10.88
CA THR A 447 26.62 18.19 -11.22
C THR A 447 25.63 19.34 -11.31
N PHE A 448 26.08 20.54 -11.00
CA PHE A 448 25.26 21.74 -10.95
C PHE A 448 25.95 22.83 -11.75
N ASN A 449 25.25 23.37 -12.74
CA ASN A 449 25.66 24.59 -13.43
C ASN A 449 24.60 25.66 -13.18
N THR A 450 24.97 26.73 -12.50
CA THR A 450 24.05 27.79 -12.09
C THR A 450 24.39 29.14 -12.70
N GLY A 451 23.36 29.95 -12.93
CA GLY A 451 23.51 31.29 -13.49
C GLY A 451 22.31 32.17 -13.18
N GLY A 452 22.41 33.46 -13.50
CA GLY A 452 21.33 34.40 -13.30
C GLY A 452 21.75 35.84 -13.56
N LYS A 453 20.79 36.76 -13.41
CA LYS A 453 20.95 38.21 -13.62
C LYS A 453 20.18 38.94 -12.52
N LEU A 454 20.75 40.05 -12.03
CA LEU A 454 20.18 40.86 -10.93
C LEU A 454 19.95 40.03 -9.67
N ILE A 455 20.98 39.26 -9.29
CA ILE A 455 20.97 38.36 -8.14
C ILE A 455 22.14 38.64 -7.21
N SER A 456 21.96 38.35 -5.92
CA SER A 456 23.00 38.49 -4.90
C SER A 456 24.09 37.41 -5.00
N THR A 457 23.83 36.28 -5.68
CA THR A 457 24.80 35.20 -5.84
C THR A 457 26.04 35.68 -6.63
N PRO A 458 27.27 35.57 -6.07
CA PRO A 458 28.46 36.10 -6.70
C PRO A 458 28.98 35.18 -7.82
N THR A 459 29.84 35.70 -8.72
CA THR A 459 30.50 34.88 -9.75
C THR A 459 31.65 34.03 -9.21
N THR A 460 32.23 34.41 -8.08
CA THR A 460 33.30 33.70 -7.38
C THR A 460 32.98 33.66 -5.87
N PRO A 461 33.37 32.60 -5.14
CA PRO A 461 33.15 32.55 -3.69
C PRO A 461 33.79 33.72 -2.96
N ASP A 462 33.02 34.35 -2.06
CA ASP A 462 33.55 35.28 -1.09
C ASP A 462 34.23 34.51 0.06
N PRO A 463 35.50 34.77 0.39
CA PRO A 463 36.19 34.06 1.46
C PRO A 463 35.82 34.53 2.88
N VAL A 464 35.13 35.66 3.01
CA VAL A 464 34.78 36.31 4.28
C VAL A 464 33.30 36.13 4.62
N GLU A 465 32.43 36.01 3.61
CA GLU A 465 30.99 35.84 3.78
C GLU A 465 30.54 34.38 3.57
N THR A 466 29.81 33.82 4.53
CA THR A 466 29.21 32.48 4.39
C THR A 466 27.80 32.62 3.81
N GLN A 467 27.66 32.46 2.49
CA GLN A 467 26.39 32.51 1.77
C GLN A 467 26.19 31.33 0.82
N TYR A 468 24.93 30.97 0.55
CA TYR A 468 24.54 29.92 -0.39
C TYR A 468 23.40 30.40 -1.30
N PRO A 469 23.47 30.19 -2.63
CA PRO A 469 24.60 29.64 -3.38
C PRO A 469 25.87 30.50 -3.25
N ASN A 470 27.03 29.86 -3.08
CA ASN A 470 28.26 30.62 -2.82
C ASN A 470 28.94 31.16 -4.08
N LYS A 471 28.57 30.66 -5.27
CA LYS A 471 29.06 31.11 -6.57
C LYS A 471 28.11 30.71 -7.69
N LEU A 472 28.24 31.38 -8.85
CA LEU A 472 27.70 30.92 -10.13
C LEU A 472 28.67 29.94 -10.82
N GLY A 473 28.17 29.23 -11.84
CA GLY A 473 28.94 28.29 -12.64
C GLY A 473 28.86 26.87 -12.12
N PHE A 474 29.96 26.11 -12.24
CA PHE A 474 29.97 24.66 -12.04
C PHE A 474 30.37 24.20 -10.63
N ASP A 475 29.67 23.16 -10.14
CA ASP A 475 30.04 22.35 -8.97
C ASP A 475 29.47 20.92 -9.10
N HIS A 476 29.76 20.04 -8.14
CA HIS A 476 29.31 18.65 -8.14
C HIS A 476 29.02 18.11 -6.73
N MET A 477 28.25 17.03 -6.63
CA MET A 477 27.89 16.36 -5.37
C MET A 477 28.11 14.87 -5.49
N GLN A 478 28.58 14.26 -4.40
CA GLN A 478 28.81 12.83 -4.27
C GLN A 478 28.24 12.34 -2.93
N SER A 479 27.21 11.49 -3.00
CA SER A 479 26.52 10.92 -1.84
C SER A 479 26.38 9.41 -2.03
N PHE A 480 26.79 8.62 -1.04
CA PHE A 480 26.80 7.16 -1.09
C PHE A 480 26.04 6.61 0.10
N PHE A 481 25.26 5.56 -0.10
CA PHE A 481 24.50 4.90 0.95
C PHE A 481 24.79 3.41 0.94
N VAL A 482 25.05 2.85 2.12
CA VAL A 482 25.34 1.42 2.32
C VAL A 482 24.45 0.86 3.41
N GLY A 483 23.67 -0.15 3.06
CA GLY A 483 22.68 -0.80 3.92
C GLY A 483 23.21 -2.15 4.36
N VAL A 484 23.07 -2.45 5.65
CA VAL A 484 23.41 -3.75 6.23
C VAL A 484 22.20 -4.28 6.97
N GLN A 485 21.77 -5.49 6.63
CA GLN A 485 20.73 -6.23 7.32
C GLN A 485 21.32 -7.40 8.09
N ALA A 486 20.72 -7.69 9.25
CA ALA A 486 20.95 -8.89 10.02
C ALA A 486 19.62 -9.64 10.25
N LYS A 487 19.63 -10.96 10.02
CA LYS A 487 18.49 -11.88 10.26
C LYS A 487 18.99 -13.08 11.07
N PRO A 488 19.13 -12.97 12.40
CA PRO A 488 19.70 -14.04 13.22
C PRO A 488 18.82 -15.29 13.32
N THR A 489 17.49 -15.11 13.21
CA THR A 489 16.41 -16.12 13.19
C THR A 489 15.31 -15.67 12.23
N GLU A 490 14.38 -16.55 11.83
CA GLU A 490 13.29 -16.21 10.89
C GLU A 490 12.37 -15.08 11.39
N ASN A 491 12.24 -14.95 12.70
CA ASN A 491 11.32 -14.00 13.34
C ASN A 491 11.99 -12.70 13.83
N VAL A 492 13.27 -12.46 13.50
CA VAL A 492 14.00 -11.23 13.87
C VAL A 492 14.74 -10.66 12.67
N ARG A 493 14.51 -9.38 12.36
CA ARG A 493 15.20 -8.65 11.30
C ARG A 493 15.67 -7.29 11.82
N ALA A 494 16.90 -6.91 11.52
CA ALA A 494 17.45 -5.59 11.81
C ALA A 494 18.09 -5.04 10.55
N ASN A 495 17.87 -3.77 10.22
CA ASN A 495 18.45 -3.11 9.05
C ASN A 495 18.93 -1.71 9.41
N VAL A 496 20.10 -1.34 8.92
CA VAL A 496 20.68 -0.01 9.10
C VAL A 496 21.32 0.45 7.80
N ALA A 497 21.04 1.69 7.40
CA ALA A 497 21.67 2.33 6.25
C ALA A 497 22.54 3.50 6.72
N PHE A 498 23.77 3.55 6.21
CA PHE A 498 24.71 4.64 6.45
C PHE A 498 24.81 5.51 5.20
N ASN A 499 24.89 6.83 5.37
CA ASN A 499 25.26 7.75 4.29
C ASN A 499 26.70 8.22 4.47
N VAL A 500 27.45 8.25 3.37
CA VAL A 500 28.83 8.72 3.26
C VAL A 500 28.90 9.82 2.21
N LEU A 501 29.48 10.96 2.56
CA LEU A 501 29.59 12.14 1.70
C LEU A 501 30.99 12.28 1.10
N GLY A 502 31.06 12.45 -0.21
CA GLY A 502 32.23 12.97 -0.93
C GLY A 502 32.17 14.49 -1.02
N ASN A 503 32.32 15.07 -2.22
CA ASN A 503 32.12 16.51 -2.41
C ASN A 503 30.66 16.92 -2.15
N VAL A 504 30.45 18.06 -1.48
CA VAL A 504 29.12 18.65 -1.24
C VAL A 504 29.05 19.97 -1.99
N ALA A 505 28.12 20.05 -2.94
CA ALA A 505 27.93 21.22 -3.77
C ALA A 505 27.49 22.43 -2.95
N GLN A 506 28.01 23.61 -3.27
CA GLN A 506 27.72 24.87 -2.58
C GLN A 506 27.02 25.90 -3.47
N ASN A 507 26.93 25.64 -4.78
CA ASN A 507 26.25 26.47 -5.75
C ASN A 507 24.78 26.09 -6.12
N PRO A 508 24.11 25.03 -5.60
CA PRO A 508 22.72 24.77 -5.98
C PRO A 508 21.77 25.89 -5.55
N ILE A 509 20.80 26.27 -6.39
CA ILE A 509 19.82 27.35 -6.11
C ILE A 509 18.75 26.97 -5.10
N ASN A 510 18.60 25.67 -4.83
CA ASN A 510 17.85 25.13 -3.71
C ASN A 510 18.86 24.75 -2.63
N GLU A 511 19.07 25.64 -1.68
CA GLU A 511 20.21 25.56 -0.75
C GLU A 511 20.02 24.55 0.41
N ILE A 512 18.80 24.04 0.61
CA ILE A 512 18.45 23.09 1.66
C ILE A 512 18.23 21.69 1.06
N PHE A 513 19.07 20.74 1.45
CA PHE A 513 19.05 19.33 1.03
C PHE A 513 19.90 18.48 1.97
N TYR A 514 19.68 17.17 2.00
CA TYR A 514 20.26 16.25 3.00
C TYR A 514 21.80 16.33 3.14
N GLU A 515 22.52 16.40 2.02
CA GLU A 515 23.99 16.44 1.98
C GLU A 515 24.60 17.77 2.49
N ASN A 516 23.80 18.83 2.64
CA ASN A 516 24.31 20.15 3.02
C ASN A 516 24.95 20.19 4.42
N ARG A 517 24.66 19.22 5.29
CA ARG A 517 25.33 19.01 6.58
C ARG A 517 26.84 18.82 6.47
N GLY A 518 27.31 18.40 5.29
CA GLY A 518 28.73 18.21 4.98
C GLY A 518 29.40 19.48 4.44
N ARG A 519 28.73 20.63 4.43
CA ARG A 519 29.34 21.90 4.03
C ARG A 519 30.44 22.31 5.01
N PRO A 520 31.48 23.02 4.55
CA PRO A 520 32.50 23.59 5.43
C PRO A 520 31.86 24.52 6.46
N VAL A 521 32.31 24.44 7.71
CA VAL A 521 31.88 25.34 8.78
C VAL A 521 33.10 26.06 9.36
N THR A 522 32.94 27.36 9.60
CA THR A 522 33.95 28.17 10.29
C THR A 522 33.67 28.14 11.78
N ILE A 523 34.62 27.67 12.58
CA ILE A 523 34.54 27.67 14.04
C ILE A 523 35.55 28.66 14.61
N SER A 524 35.13 29.47 15.57
CA SER A 524 36.04 30.37 16.26
C SER A 524 36.83 29.60 17.33
N THR A 525 38.16 29.60 17.23
CA THR A 525 39.04 28.96 18.20
C THR A 525 39.83 30.01 18.98
N PRO A 526 40.43 29.68 20.15
CA PRO A 526 41.31 30.61 20.86
C PRO A 526 42.51 31.13 20.03
N ASN A 527 42.83 30.47 18.91
CA ASN A 527 43.91 30.84 17.99
C ASN A 527 43.41 31.53 16.70
N GLY A 528 42.13 31.91 16.65
CA GLY A 528 41.46 32.48 15.48
C GLY A 528 40.44 31.53 14.84
N ASP A 529 39.77 32.01 13.79
CA ASP A 529 38.76 31.22 13.09
C ASP A 529 39.41 30.09 12.28
N GLN A 530 38.89 28.87 12.44
CA GLN A 530 39.34 27.68 11.74
C GLN A 530 38.20 27.11 10.90
N ILE A 531 38.48 26.82 9.62
CA ILE A 531 37.53 26.18 8.71
C ILE A 531 37.63 24.67 8.84
N ILE A 532 36.55 24.02 9.26
CA ILE A 532 36.38 22.57 9.18
C ILE A 532 35.76 22.25 7.82
N SER A 533 36.57 21.75 6.89
CA SER A 533 36.14 21.39 5.53
C SER A 533 35.41 20.05 5.43
N SER A 534 35.57 19.17 6.43
CA SER A 534 35.01 17.82 6.45
C SER A 534 34.21 17.56 7.74
N ASN A 535 33.07 18.23 7.85
CA ASN A 535 32.10 17.98 8.92
C ASN A 535 31.06 16.94 8.49
N ASN A 536 30.54 16.16 9.44
CA ASN A 536 29.41 15.23 9.29
C ASN A 536 29.36 14.42 7.96
N ARG A 537 30.50 13.82 7.58
CA ARG A 537 30.66 13.06 6.31
C ARG A 537 30.14 11.62 6.39
N LEU A 538 29.87 11.09 7.57
CA LEU A 538 29.31 9.75 7.80
C LEU A 538 28.19 9.86 8.84
N GLN A 539 26.99 9.41 8.49
CA GLN A 539 25.83 9.42 9.40
C GLN A 539 24.95 8.18 9.17
N VAL A 540 24.30 7.68 10.22
CA VAL A 540 23.18 6.74 10.07
C VAL A 540 22.06 7.47 9.34
N TYR A 541 21.69 6.99 8.16
CA TYR A 541 20.63 7.57 7.33
C TYR A 541 19.24 7.13 7.77
N ARG A 542 19.05 5.83 7.98
CA ARG A 542 17.79 5.24 8.49
C ARG A 542 18.07 3.88 9.11
N ALA A 543 17.18 3.43 9.96
CA ALA A 543 17.21 2.08 10.51
C ALA A 543 15.79 1.56 10.77
N ASP A 544 15.64 0.24 10.75
CA ASP A 544 14.41 -0.45 11.08
C ASP A 544 14.72 -1.81 11.74
N PHE A 545 13.83 -2.26 12.61
CA PHE A 545 13.95 -3.53 13.31
C PHE A 545 12.57 -4.16 13.45
N SER A 546 12.47 -5.48 13.26
CA SER A 546 11.28 -6.24 13.58
C SER A 546 11.60 -7.48 14.41
N TRP A 547 10.74 -7.77 15.37
CA TRP A 547 10.75 -9.01 16.13
C TRP A 547 9.34 -9.53 16.33
N THR A 548 9.04 -10.64 15.67
CA THR A 548 7.79 -11.39 15.76
C THR A 548 7.91 -12.45 16.85
N SER A 549 7.05 -12.39 17.86
CA SER A 549 7.03 -13.32 18.99
C SER A 549 5.64 -13.92 19.16
N LYS A 550 5.54 -15.00 19.96
CA LYS A 550 4.25 -15.64 20.29
C LYS A 550 3.29 -14.70 21.06
N MET A 551 3.83 -13.68 21.74
CA MET A 551 3.08 -12.77 22.60
C MET A 551 3.01 -11.33 22.09
N PHE A 552 3.85 -10.96 21.11
CA PHE A 552 3.88 -9.61 20.59
C PHE A 552 4.58 -9.52 19.23
N ASP A 553 4.34 -8.45 18.49
CA ASP A 553 5.19 -7.95 17.42
C ASP A 553 5.84 -6.64 17.87
N LEU A 554 7.15 -6.50 17.69
CA LEU A 554 7.90 -5.29 18.00
C LEU A 554 8.50 -4.73 16.72
N THR A 555 8.24 -3.46 16.45
CA THR A 555 8.72 -2.74 15.27
C THR A 555 9.46 -1.49 15.71
N GLY A 556 10.77 -1.40 15.43
CA GLY A 556 11.59 -0.22 15.69
C GLY A 556 11.84 0.56 14.40
N PHE A 557 11.87 1.89 14.48
CA PHE A 557 12.06 2.76 13.33
C PHE A 557 12.93 3.98 13.66
N TYR A 558 13.78 4.39 12.71
CA TYR A 558 14.54 5.64 12.72
C TYR A 558 14.62 6.16 11.28
N ARG A 559 14.00 7.33 11.01
CA ARG A 559 13.82 7.87 9.66
C ARG A 559 13.14 6.87 8.70
N THR A 560 12.28 6.00 9.26
CA THR A 560 11.49 4.99 8.54
C THR A 560 10.03 5.17 8.93
N GLY A 561 9.16 5.49 7.97
CA GLY A 561 7.77 5.86 8.25
C GLY A 561 6.95 4.78 8.95
N HIS A 562 5.97 5.22 9.75
CA HIS A 562 4.93 4.36 10.32
C HIS A 562 3.55 4.95 10.03
N PHE A 563 2.52 4.10 10.08
CA PHE A 563 1.14 4.48 9.84
C PHE A 563 0.44 5.02 11.10
N HIS A 564 -0.72 5.64 10.92
CA HIS A 564 -1.51 6.24 12.00
C HIS A 564 -2.46 5.22 12.66
N TRP A 565 -2.88 5.46 13.91
CA TRP A 565 -3.87 4.61 14.58
C TRP A 565 -5.35 4.99 14.34
N GLY A 566 -5.63 5.95 13.43
CA GLY A 566 -6.98 6.46 13.16
C GLY A 566 -8.01 5.39 12.78
N TYR A 567 -7.64 4.40 11.94
CA TYR A 567 -8.54 3.27 11.60
C TYR A 567 -8.67 2.23 12.72
N GLU A 568 -7.84 2.31 13.76
CA GLU A 568 -7.80 1.42 14.92
C GLU A 568 -8.47 2.01 16.17
N GLY A 569 -9.26 3.09 16.00
CA GLY A 569 -10.02 3.73 17.08
C GLY A 569 -9.30 4.90 17.76
N ASP A 570 -8.19 5.40 17.22
CA ASP A 570 -7.63 6.70 17.63
C ASP A 570 -8.48 7.85 17.08
N PHE A 571 -9.66 8.01 17.67
CA PHE A 571 -10.65 8.96 17.21
C PHE A 571 -10.19 10.41 17.36
N PHE A 572 -9.20 10.71 18.21
CA PHE A 572 -8.68 12.07 18.43
C PHE A 572 -7.31 12.32 17.77
N GLY A 573 -6.77 11.37 17.00
CA GLY A 573 -5.54 11.54 16.23
C GLY A 573 -4.28 11.75 17.09
N LEU A 574 -4.16 11.04 18.22
CA LEU A 574 -2.99 11.12 19.08
C LEU A 574 -1.73 10.48 18.49
N TYR A 575 -1.86 9.50 17.60
CA TYR A 575 -0.76 8.83 16.91
C TYR A 575 -0.88 9.05 15.39
N PRO A 576 -0.28 10.13 14.85
CA PRO A 576 -0.39 10.50 13.44
C PRO A 576 0.48 9.63 12.53
N GLU A 577 0.24 9.75 11.23
CA GLU A 577 1.10 9.11 10.22
C GLU A 577 2.43 9.87 10.11
N ALA A 578 3.54 9.14 10.02
CA ALA A 578 4.89 9.71 9.98
C ALA A 578 5.63 9.41 8.67
N ASN A 579 4.93 9.49 7.54
CA ASN A 579 5.50 9.39 6.19
C ASN A 579 5.76 10.78 5.60
N TYR A 580 7.01 11.27 5.69
CA TYR A 580 7.36 12.64 5.28
C TYR A 580 7.89 12.80 3.85
N GLY A 581 8.08 11.69 3.12
CA GLY A 581 8.65 11.72 1.77
C GLY A 581 9.99 12.50 1.72
N PRO A 582 10.22 13.36 0.71
CA PRO A 582 11.49 14.08 0.57
C PRO A 582 11.72 15.16 1.65
N ASN A 583 10.71 15.55 2.43
CA ASN A 583 10.85 16.62 3.42
C ASN A 583 11.86 16.26 4.51
N ILE A 584 11.90 14.98 4.92
CA ILE A 584 12.86 14.47 5.92
C ILE A 584 14.33 14.68 5.49
N ASP A 585 14.59 14.65 4.18
CA ASP A 585 15.89 14.87 3.58
C ASP A 585 16.17 16.36 3.43
N ILE A 586 15.19 17.13 2.95
CA ILE A 586 15.30 18.60 2.83
C ILE A 586 15.75 19.18 4.18
N TYR A 587 15.01 18.93 5.26
CA TYR A 587 15.29 19.54 6.55
C TYR A 587 16.17 18.71 7.49
N ASN A 588 16.74 17.59 7.01
CA ASN A 588 17.59 16.71 7.84
C ASN A 588 16.88 16.26 9.15
N GLY A 589 15.59 15.93 9.05
CA GLY A 589 14.77 15.52 10.20
C GLY A 589 15.15 14.13 10.72
N ASN A 590 15.16 13.93 12.04
CA ASN A 590 15.46 12.62 12.64
C ASN A 590 14.21 11.75 12.83
N ALA A 591 13.03 12.36 12.81
CA ALA A 591 11.75 11.67 12.89
C ALA A 591 11.43 10.82 11.65
N PRO A 592 10.64 9.74 11.79
CA PRO A 592 10.21 9.17 13.06
C PRO A 592 11.34 8.37 13.73
N PHE A 593 11.40 8.39 15.06
CA PHE A 593 12.37 7.66 15.88
C PHE A 593 11.69 7.08 17.13
N GLY A 594 11.56 5.75 17.17
CA GLY A 594 10.96 5.03 18.29
C GLY A 594 10.72 3.56 17.99
N PHE A 595 9.81 2.96 18.73
CA PHE A 595 9.28 1.62 18.47
C PHE A 595 7.79 1.52 18.78
N GLU A 596 7.14 0.54 18.17
CA GLU A 596 5.78 0.09 18.44
C GLU A 596 5.78 -1.39 18.85
N ILE A 597 4.99 -1.75 19.87
CA ILE A 597 4.73 -3.13 20.29
C ILE A 597 3.25 -3.39 20.13
N GLU A 598 2.89 -4.45 19.40
CA GLU A 598 1.54 -4.96 19.27
C GLU A 598 1.39 -6.29 20.01
N GLY A 599 0.46 -6.38 20.95
CA GLY A 599 0.23 -7.58 21.76
C GLY A 599 -0.57 -8.66 21.02
N LYS A 600 -0.17 -9.92 21.20
CA LYS A 600 -0.84 -11.13 20.68
C LYS A 600 -1.45 -11.95 21.81
N LYS A 601 -2.34 -12.88 21.47
CA LYS A 601 -2.98 -13.83 22.40
C LYS A 601 -3.67 -13.14 23.58
N SER A 602 -3.19 -13.36 24.81
CA SER A 602 -3.77 -12.73 26.01
C SER A 602 -3.56 -11.21 26.05
N LEU A 603 -2.68 -10.67 25.20
CA LEU A 603 -2.42 -9.24 25.05
C LEU A 603 -3.09 -8.63 23.81
N THR A 604 -3.90 -9.40 23.07
CA THR A 604 -4.60 -8.90 21.89
C THR A 604 -5.41 -7.63 22.21
N GLY A 605 -5.26 -6.63 21.34
CA GLY A 605 -5.86 -5.31 21.49
C GLY A 605 -4.96 -4.27 22.17
N LEU A 606 -3.86 -4.68 22.82
CA LEU A 606 -2.86 -3.77 23.39
C LEU A 606 -1.84 -3.35 22.33
N LYS A 607 -1.63 -2.05 22.14
CA LYS A 607 -0.45 -1.50 21.44
C LYS A 607 0.26 -0.47 22.31
N VAL A 608 1.58 -0.41 22.19
CA VAL A 608 2.43 0.56 22.90
C VAL A 608 3.38 1.20 21.90
N ALA A 609 3.41 2.52 21.82
CA ALA A 609 4.41 3.26 21.05
C ALA A 609 5.27 4.08 22.01
N PHE A 610 6.59 4.06 21.82
CA PHE A 610 7.52 4.80 22.66
C PHE A 610 8.74 5.24 21.86
N GLY A 611 9.14 6.49 22.01
CA GLY A 611 10.30 6.98 21.31
C GLY A 611 10.64 8.43 21.63
N PRO A 612 11.87 8.86 21.32
CA PRO A 612 12.31 10.25 21.48
C PRO A 612 11.62 11.22 20.51
N GLU A 613 11.16 10.76 19.35
CA GLU A 613 10.48 11.61 18.36
C GLU A 613 9.59 10.72 17.46
N LEU A 614 8.45 10.26 17.99
CA LEU A 614 7.56 9.33 17.28
C LEU A 614 7.07 9.91 15.94
N TRP A 615 6.77 11.20 15.88
CA TRP A 615 6.51 11.97 14.67
C TRP A 615 7.30 13.27 14.70
N TRP A 616 7.46 13.95 13.57
CA TRP A 616 8.25 15.18 13.46
C TRP A 616 7.75 16.27 14.40
N GLY A 617 8.63 16.73 15.28
CA GLY A 617 8.32 17.74 16.31
C GLY A 617 7.62 17.17 17.54
N ALA A 618 7.51 15.84 17.67
CA ALA A 618 7.04 15.22 18.89
C ALA A 618 8.03 15.39 20.03
N ASN A 619 7.50 15.60 21.23
CA ASN A 619 8.25 15.37 22.46
C ASN A 619 8.54 13.86 22.62
N PRO A 620 9.62 13.47 23.33
CA PRO A 620 9.78 12.10 23.80
C PRO A 620 8.51 11.62 24.52
N ALA A 621 7.88 10.57 24.00
CA ALA A 621 6.52 10.22 24.40
C ALA A 621 6.30 8.70 24.56
N LEU A 622 5.32 8.37 25.39
CA LEU A 622 4.73 7.03 25.53
C LEU A 622 3.25 7.10 25.16
N LEU A 623 2.81 6.20 24.28
CA LEU A 623 1.41 5.95 24.00
C LEU A 623 1.06 4.50 24.32
N VAL A 624 -0.08 4.29 24.96
CA VAL A 624 -0.65 2.98 25.24
C VAL A 624 -2.08 2.96 24.73
N LYS A 625 -2.37 2.12 23.75
CA LYS A 625 -3.70 1.89 23.18
C LYS A 625 -4.21 0.53 23.63
N TYR A 626 -5.48 0.46 24.04
CA TYR A 626 -6.17 -0.81 24.26
C TYR A 626 -7.53 -0.80 23.59
N SER A 627 -7.75 -1.74 22.68
CA SER A 627 -9.00 -1.91 21.93
C SER A 627 -9.66 -3.23 22.27
N ARG A 628 -10.98 -3.22 22.52
CA ARG A 628 -11.75 -4.45 22.76
C ARG A 628 -13.18 -4.30 22.29
N LYS A 629 -13.71 -5.38 21.71
CA LYS A 629 -15.14 -5.50 21.38
C LYS A 629 -15.95 -5.84 22.63
N LEU A 630 -16.81 -4.94 23.06
CA LEU A 630 -17.74 -5.11 24.18
C LEU A 630 -19.17 -5.22 23.63
N ALA A 631 -19.71 -6.45 23.63
CA ALA A 631 -20.96 -6.78 22.96
C ALA A 631 -20.94 -6.38 21.47
N THR A 632 -21.66 -5.32 21.08
CA THR A 632 -21.73 -4.81 19.70
C THR A 632 -20.96 -3.51 19.51
N PHE A 633 -20.19 -3.07 20.50
CA PHE A 633 -19.39 -1.84 20.44
C PHE A 633 -17.92 -2.18 20.35
N ASP A 634 -17.21 -1.51 19.44
CA ASP A 634 -15.76 -1.46 19.44
C ASP A 634 -15.34 -0.30 20.34
N VAL A 635 -14.60 -0.60 21.41
CA VAL A 635 -14.20 0.39 22.41
C VAL A 635 -12.68 0.48 22.44
N THR A 636 -12.15 1.68 22.29
CA THR A 636 -10.71 1.97 22.26
C THR A 636 -10.38 3.04 23.29
N GLY A 637 -9.38 2.78 24.14
CA GLY A 637 -8.80 3.76 25.04
C GLY A 637 -7.34 4.02 24.69
N ILE A 638 -6.90 5.28 24.74
CA ILE A 638 -5.50 5.65 24.51
C ILE A 638 -5.02 6.55 25.64
N TYR A 639 -3.87 6.20 26.23
CA TYR A 639 -3.10 7.05 27.12
C TYR A 639 -1.89 7.58 26.36
N HIS A 640 -1.63 8.89 26.45
CA HIS A 640 -0.45 9.54 25.88
C HIS A 640 0.20 10.42 26.94
N GLU A 641 1.52 10.36 27.04
CA GLU A 641 2.30 11.21 27.93
C GLU A 641 3.62 11.61 27.28
N ASP A 642 3.85 12.93 27.21
CA ASP A 642 5.16 13.49 26.96
C ASP A 642 6.02 13.31 28.23
N ILE A 643 7.14 12.64 28.10
CA ILE A 643 8.04 12.27 29.20
C ILE A 643 9.08 13.36 29.46
N ALA A 644 9.48 14.07 28.40
CA ALA A 644 10.45 15.14 28.45
C ALA A 644 10.20 16.15 27.34
N GLU A 645 10.74 17.36 27.48
CA GLU A 645 10.71 18.35 26.39
C GLU A 645 11.70 17.93 25.30
N GLN A 646 11.35 18.16 24.05
CA GLN A 646 12.25 17.93 22.93
C GLN A 646 13.55 18.75 23.11
N SER A 647 14.71 18.13 22.99
CA SER A 647 15.97 18.87 23.04
C SER A 647 16.08 19.80 21.81
N PRO A 648 16.62 21.03 21.92
CA PRO A 648 16.66 22.03 20.84
C PRO A 648 17.40 21.63 19.54
N ALA A 649 18.01 20.44 19.49
CA ALA A 649 18.86 19.99 18.39
C ALA A 649 18.47 18.61 17.81
N VAL A 650 17.29 18.07 18.12
CA VAL A 650 16.89 16.71 17.66
C VAL A 650 16.44 16.71 16.21
N SER A 651 15.64 17.66 15.76
CA SER A 651 15.28 17.83 14.34
C SER A 651 15.41 19.29 13.95
N SER A 652 16.16 19.60 12.88
CA SER A 652 16.17 20.97 12.37
C SER A 652 14.76 21.37 11.94
N PHE A 653 14.38 22.62 12.20
CA PHE A 653 13.10 23.21 11.76
C PHE A 653 11.81 22.63 12.39
N ALA A 654 11.85 22.10 13.62
CA ALA A 654 10.64 21.79 14.38
C ALA A 654 10.35 22.84 15.46
N VAL A 655 9.07 23.17 15.66
CA VAL A 655 8.63 24.06 16.75
C VAL A 655 8.28 23.22 17.98
N PRO A 656 8.96 23.42 19.13
CA PRO A 656 8.68 22.67 20.35
C PRO A 656 7.24 22.86 20.81
N MET A 657 6.61 21.77 21.26
CA MET A 657 5.27 21.78 21.82
C MET A 657 5.32 21.72 23.35
N PRO A 658 4.43 22.43 24.07
CA PRO A 658 4.32 22.27 25.52
C PRO A 658 4.03 20.83 25.91
N LEU A 659 4.64 20.37 27.02
CA LEU A 659 4.38 19.04 27.57
C LEU A 659 2.90 18.80 27.80
N THR A 660 2.47 17.57 27.53
CA THR A 660 1.08 17.18 27.68
C THR A 660 0.92 15.73 28.15
N ARG A 661 -0.16 15.49 28.90
CA ARG A 661 -0.72 14.17 29.17
C ARG A 661 -2.16 14.14 28.67
N ARG A 662 -2.54 13.06 27.99
CA ARG A 662 -3.85 12.90 27.36
C ARG A 662 -4.40 11.50 27.58
N VAL A 663 -5.71 11.41 27.77
CA VAL A 663 -6.46 10.16 27.83
C VAL A 663 -7.68 10.31 26.93
N THR A 664 -7.87 9.35 26.02
CA THR A 664 -9.05 9.28 25.17
C THR A 664 -9.81 7.99 25.40
N LEU A 665 -11.12 8.06 25.23
CA LEU A 665 -12.00 6.91 25.18
C LEU A 665 -12.94 7.09 23.99
N HIS A 666 -13.01 6.09 23.12
CA HIS A 666 -13.83 6.05 21.92
C HIS A 666 -14.69 4.80 21.92
N ALA A 667 -15.93 4.93 21.43
CA ALA A 667 -16.84 3.84 21.20
C ALA A 667 -17.46 3.98 19.80
N LYS A 668 -17.43 2.89 19.03
CA LYS A 668 -17.99 2.78 17.68
C LYS A 668 -19.01 1.65 17.61
N ARG A 669 -20.07 1.86 16.84
CA ARG A 669 -21.06 0.83 16.52
C ARG A 669 -21.73 1.08 15.18
N ASN A 670 -21.93 0.01 14.43
CA ASN A 670 -22.71 0.03 13.18
C ASN A 670 -24.12 -0.55 13.38
N PHE A 671 -25.10 0.07 12.76
CA PHE A 671 -26.52 -0.29 12.73
C PHE A 671 -26.95 -0.41 11.25
N GLY A 672 -26.60 -1.52 10.61
CA GLY A 672 -26.78 -1.66 9.16
C GLY A 672 -26.01 -0.56 8.41
N PRO A 673 -26.66 0.29 7.60
CA PRO A 673 -25.99 1.36 6.86
C PRO A 673 -25.55 2.55 7.73
N ILE A 674 -25.96 2.62 9.00
CA ILE A 674 -25.67 3.76 9.89
C ILE A 674 -24.51 3.42 10.83
N GLY A 675 -23.42 4.17 10.77
CA GLY A 675 -22.33 4.10 11.75
C GLY A 675 -22.41 5.22 12.78
N PHE A 676 -22.25 4.90 14.06
CA PHE A 676 -22.22 5.86 15.15
C PHE A 676 -20.91 5.74 15.93
N GLU A 677 -20.25 6.88 16.15
CA GLU A 677 -19.02 6.99 16.91
C GLU A 677 -19.12 8.14 17.91
N ILE A 678 -18.63 7.92 19.12
CA ILE A 678 -18.56 8.93 20.17
C ILE A 678 -17.27 8.75 20.96
N GLY A 679 -16.67 9.85 21.40
CA GLY A 679 -15.51 9.80 22.26
C GLY A 679 -15.33 11.03 23.12
N GLY A 680 -14.56 10.86 24.19
CA GLY A 680 -14.12 11.91 25.09
C GLY A 680 -12.59 11.96 25.16
N ILE A 681 -12.06 13.17 25.36
CA ILE A 681 -10.65 13.42 25.62
C ILE A 681 -10.51 14.19 26.92
N TRP A 682 -9.51 13.82 27.70
CA TRP A 682 -8.94 14.61 28.76
C TRP A 682 -7.49 14.89 28.40
N GLY A 683 -7.04 16.14 28.44
CA GLY A 683 -5.71 16.51 27.96
C GLY A 683 -5.21 17.85 28.49
N GLY A 684 -3.88 18.05 28.44
CA GLY A 684 -3.29 19.34 28.75
C GLY A 684 -2.72 19.50 30.16
N GLN A 685 -2.47 18.44 30.91
CA GLN A 685 -1.53 18.52 32.05
C GLN A 685 -0.07 18.48 31.55
N PRO A 686 0.87 19.31 32.05
CA PRO A 686 0.78 20.16 33.24
C PRO A 686 0.40 21.64 32.96
N LEU A 687 -0.38 21.93 31.90
CA LEU A 687 -0.74 23.30 31.53
C LEU A 687 -1.79 23.94 32.46
N VAL A 688 -2.43 23.15 33.34
CA VAL A 688 -3.33 23.66 34.39
C VAL A 688 -2.59 24.68 35.26
N ASP A 689 -3.27 25.75 35.65
CA ASP A 689 -2.73 26.91 36.37
C ASP A 689 -1.75 27.80 35.61
N ARG A 690 -1.36 27.47 34.35
CA ARG A 690 -0.63 28.41 33.49
C ARG A 690 -1.53 29.60 33.16
N THR A 691 -0.96 30.80 33.29
CA THR A 691 -1.61 32.05 32.93
C THR A 691 -1.62 32.22 31.40
N PHE A 692 -2.71 32.78 30.87
CA PHE A 692 -2.80 33.22 29.47
C PHE A 692 -3.54 34.56 29.40
N GLN A 693 -3.28 35.31 28.33
CA GLN A 693 -3.93 36.59 28.09
C GLN A 693 -5.23 36.46 27.29
N LEU A 694 -6.14 37.37 27.57
CA LEU A 694 -7.38 37.65 26.87
C LEU A 694 -7.41 39.13 26.52
N ALA A 695 -7.90 39.46 25.34
CA ALA A 695 -8.02 40.84 24.88
C ALA A 695 -9.47 41.19 24.58
N ASP A 696 -9.96 42.30 25.13
CA ASP A 696 -11.14 42.98 24.61
C ASP A 696 -10.65 44.10 23.68
N GLU A 697 -10.51 43.78 22.39
CA GLU A 697 -9.98 44.71 21.39
C GLU A 697 -10.87 45.97 21.23
N LEU A 698 -12.17 45.87 21.54
CA LEU A 698 -13.08 47.02 21.46
C LEU A 698 -12.84 48.03 22.60
N LYS A 699 -12.39 47.55 23.76
CA LYS A 699 -12.08 48.39 24.92
C LYS A 699 -10.59 48.66 25.09
N GLY A 700 -9.73 47.93 24.38
CA GLY A 700 -8.26 47.98 24.55
C GLY A 700 -7.80 47.42 25.91
N GLU A 701 -8.59 46.55 26.54
CA GLU A 701 -8.31 45.99 27.86
C GLU A 701 -7.72 44.57 27.74
N VAL A 702 -6.72 44.29 28.56
CA VAL A 702 -6.06 42.97 28.63
C VAL A 702 -6.37 42.35 29.98
N TYR A 703 -6.85 41.11 29.95
CA TYR A 703 -7.15 40.30 31.12
C TYR A 703 -6.21 39.10 31.17
N GLU A 704 -5.87 38.66 32.37
CA GLU A 704 -5.16 37.40 32.60
C GLU A 704 -6.13 36.40 33.23
N ASP A 705 -6.15 35.19 32.68
CA ASP A 705 -6.87 34.05 33.26
C ASP A 705 -5.92 32.85 33.34
N LYS A 706 -6.35 31.78 34.02
CA LYS A 706 -5.58 30.55 34.19
C LYS A 706 -6.31 29.37 33.61
N ILE A 707 -5.55 28.42 33.05
CA ILE A 707 -6.11 27.15 32.59
C ILE A 707 -6.72 26.40 33.77
N GLY A 708 -8.04 26.18 33.72
CA GLY A 708 -8.77 25.42 34.71
C GLY A 708 -8.94 23.95 34.31
N LEU A 709 -9.42 23.14 35.26
CA LEU A 709 -9.68 21.71 35.01
C LEU A 709 -10.74 21.49 33.91
N LYS A 710 -11.73 22.37 33.78
CA LYS A 710 -12.75 22.29 32.72
C LYS A 710 -12.15 22.44 31.31
N ASP A 711 -11.03 23.14 31.18
CA ASP A 711 -10.38 23.42 29.89
C ASP A 711 -9.55 22.23 29.38
N THR A 712 -9.44 21.18 30.20
CA THR A 712 -8.76 19.92 29.86
C THR A 712 -9.68 18.90 29.20
N TRP A 713 -10.99 19.11 29.19
CA TRP A 713 -11.95 18.15 28.66
C TRP A 713 -12.43 18.51 27.26
N GLY A 714 -12.66 17.50 26.44
CA GLY A 714 -13.28 17.63 25.13
C GLY A 714 -14.11 16.40 24.78
N GLY A 715 -14.98 16.55 23.79
CA GLY A 715 -15.83 15.48 23.30
C GLY A 715 -16.06 15.61 21.80
N LYS A 716 -16.23 14.46 21.15
CA LYS A 716 -16.50 14.38 19.72
C LYS A 716 -17.53 13.29 19.43
N ALA A 717 -18.39 13.52 18.45
CA ALA A 717 -19.33 12.52 17.94
C ALA A 717 -19.37 12.56 16.42
N LYS A 718 -19.55 11.40 15.80
CA LYS A 718 -19.63 11.24 14.35
C LYS A 718 -20.74 10.25 14.00
N LEU A 719 -21.57 10.63 13.03
CA LEU A 719 -22.62 9.81 12.44
C LEU A 719 -22.29 9.63 10.96
N THR A 720 -22.38 8.39 10.48
CA THR A 720 -22.18 8.05 9.06
C THR A 720 -23.40 7.28 8.55
N TYR A 721 -23.72 7.47 7.28
CA TYR A 721 -24.68 6.69 6.53
C TYR A 721 -24.03 6.23 5.24
N GLN A 722 -24.12 4.94 4.94
CA GLN A 722 -23.62 4.31 3.72
C GLN A 722 -24.69 3.38 3.17
N GLY A 723 -25.36 3.74 2.08
CA GLY A 723 -26.34 2.87 1.45
C GLY A 723 -26.56 3.20 -0.01
N GLY A 724 -26.22 2.26 -0.90
CA GLY A 724 -26.32 2.43 -2.34
C GLY A 724 -25.47 3.62 -2.84
N PRO A 725 -25.98 4.46 -3.75
CA PRO A 725 -25.20 5.54 -4.35
C PRO A 725 -24.96 6.73 -3.42
N ILE A 726 -25.54 6.75 -2.21
CA ILE A 726 -25.50 7.87 -1.29
C ILE A 726 -24.68 7.52 -0.05
N LYS A 727 -23.71 8.37 0.26
CA LYS A 727 -22.96 8.35 1.52
C LYS A 727 -23.04 9.72 2.18
N TRP A 728 -23.22 9.76 3.49
CA TRP A 728 -23.34 11.02 4.23
C TRP A 728 -22.72 10.90 5.61
N TYR A 729 -22.12 11.97 6.11
CA TYR A 729 -21.66 12.03 7.49
C TYR A 729 -21.93 13.39 8.12
N ALA A 730 -22.02 13.39 9.44
CA ALA A 730 -21.93 14.57 10.26
C ALA A 730 -21.01 14.29 11.45
N GLN A 731 -20.19 15.27 11.82
CA GLN A 731 -19.29 15.21 12.95
C GLN A 731 -19.38 16.53 13.72
N GLY A 732 -19.32 16.47 15.05
CA GLY A 732 -19.19 17.66 15.88
C GLY A 732 -18.22 17.42 17.02
N ALA A 733 -17.44 18.44 17.36
CA ALA A 733 -16.52 18.42 18.47
C ALA A 733 -16.65 19.69 19.34
N ALA A 734 -16.43 19.52 20.64
CA ALA A 734 -16.34 20.58 21.62
C ALA A 734 -15.09 20.31 22.46
N MET A 735 -14.09 21.18 22.36
CA MET A 735 -12.75 20.98 22.90
C MET A 735 -12.40 22.13 23.84
N GLY A 736 -12.04 21.80 25.09
CA GLY A 736 -11.49 22.77 26.05
C GLY A 736 -10.16 23.37 25.57
N LEU A 737 -9.71 24.45 26.22
CA LEU A 737 -8.60 25.27 25.74
C LEU A 737 -7.31 24.49 25.46
N VAL A 738 -7.02 23.48 26.28
CA VAL A 738 -5.79 22.67 26.19
C VAL A 738 -6.06 21.19 25.92
N ALA A 739 -7.30 20.83 25.59
CA ALA A 739 -7.71 19.48 25.18
C ALA A 739 -7.27 19.20 23.73
N ASN A 740 -5.96 19.27 23.47
CA ASN A 740 -5.39 19.09 22.14
C ASN A 740 -5.37 17.61 21.73
N GLY A 741 -6.01 17.28 20.61
CA GLY A 741 -5.82 16.02 19.88
C GLY A 741 -4.77 16.19 18.77
N GLY A 742 -5.00 15.54 17.64
CA GLY A 742 -4.29 15.72 16.38
C GLY A 742 -5.24 15.64 15.18
N ALA A 743 -4.72 15.97 14.00
CA ALA A 743 -5.52 16.07 12.78
C ALA A 743 -6.17 14.73 12.38
N ASP A 744 -7.32 14.80 11.69
CA ASP A 744 -7.98 13.60 11.17
C ASP A 744 -7.32 13.09 9.87
N TYR A 745 -6.53 12.03 9.99
CA TYR A 745 -5.88 11.38 8.85
C TYR A 745 -6.80 10.42 8.09
N THR A 746 -7.95 10.04 8.67
CA THR A 746 -8.85 9.06 8.05
C THR A 746 -9.57 9.63 6.83
N LYS A 747 -9.92 8.77 5.88
CA LYS A 747 -10.78 9.11 4.74
C LYS A 747 -12.18 8.57 5.02
N THR A 748 -13.15 9.47 5.19
CA THR A 748 -14.52 9.05 5.53
C THR A 748 -15.23 8.43 4.33
N PHE A 749 -15.30 9.14 3.17
CA PHE A 749 -15.90 8.61 1.94
C PHE A 749 -15.19 9.04 0.65
N THR A 750 -14.54 10.21 0.65
CA THR A 750 -13.88 10.79 -0.52
C THR A 750 -12.59 11.51 -0.10
N GLY A 751 -11.86 12.05 -1.08
CA GLY A 751 -10.66 12.87 -0.88
C GLY A 751 -10.90 14.31 -0.41
N TRP A 752 -11.90 14.56 0.44
CA TRP A 752 -12.15 15.89 1.00
C TRP A 752 -10.93 16.45 1.76
N ARG A 753 -10.62 17.73 1.51
CA ARG A 753 -9.55 18.51 2.15
C ARG A 753 -10.02 19.21 3.42
N LEU A 754 -11.32 19.53 3.57
CA LEU A 754 -11.86 20.07 4.81
C LEU A 754 -12.03 18.96 5.84
N LYS A 755 -11.23 19.02 6.90
CA LYS A 755 -11.22 18.05 7.99
C LYS A 755 -11.10 18.75 9.33
N ASP A 756 -11.42 18.01 10.40
CA ASP A 756 -11.19 18.45 11.77
C ASP A 756 -9.69 18.58 12.05
N SER A 757 -9.27 19.74 12.55
CA SER A 757 -7.88 20.01 12.92
C SER A 757 -7.43 19.21 14.16
N GLY A 758 -8.38 18.76 14.99
CA GLY A 758 -8.13 18.09 16.27
C GLY A 758 -7.56 19.01 17.36
N SER A 759 -7.41 20.31 17.08
CA SER A 759 -6.89 21.28 18.04
C SER A 759 -7.78 21.43 19.28
N GLY A 760 -7.21 21.86 20.40
CA GLY A 760 -7.96 22.39 21.53
C GLY A 760 -8.58 23.75 21.22
N ASN A 761 -9.26 24.33 22.21
CA ASN A 761 -9.89 25.66 22.10
C ASN A 761 -10.81 25.78 20.87
N GLN A 762 -11.77 24.87 20.68
CA GLN A 762 -12.71 24.96 19.56
C GLN A 762 -14.05 24.28 19.79
N TYR A 763 -15.07 24.82 19.15
CA TYR A 763 -16.28 24.11 18.73
C TYR A 763 -16.23 23.93 17.22
N ASN A 764 -16.52 22.73 16.73
CA ASN A 764 -16.64 22.50 15.29
C ASN A 764 -17.83 21.60 14.93
N PHE A 765 -18.26 21.75 13.69
CA PHE A 765 -19.25 20.92 13.04
C PHE A 765 -18.85 20.70 11.59
N LEU A 766 -18.80 19.45 11.16
CA LEU A 766 -18.52 19.04 9.81
C LEU A 766 -19.65 18.19 9.27
N THR A 767 -19.97 18.35 8.00
CA THR A 767 -20.87 17.42 7.32
C THR A 767 -20.53 17.36 5.84
N GLY A 768 -20.59 16.17 5.28
CA GLY A 768 -20.38 15.97 3.86
C GLY A 768 -21.27 14.87 3.32
N PHE A 769 -21.49 14.95 2.02
CA PHE A 769 -22.43 14.13 1.29
C PHE A 769 -21.73 13.70 0.00
N SER A 770 -21.82 12.43 -0.37
CA SER A 770 -21.28 11.89 -1.62
C SER A 770 -22.40 11.17 -2.35
N TYR A 771 -22.53 11.49 -3.65
CA TYR A 771 -23.50 10.87 -4.53
C TYR A 771 -22.83 10.37 -5.80
N ILE A 772 -22.99 9.09 -6.07
CA ILE A 772 -22.37 8.39 -7.21
C ILE A 772 -23.43 8.20 -8.30
N ILE A 773 -23.16 8.69 -9.51
CA ILE A 773 -23.98 8.58 -10.71
C ILE A 773 -23.10 8.18 -11.88
N GLY A 774 -23.28 6.98 -12.45
CA GLY A 774 -22.29 6.57 -13.44
C GLY A 774 -20.90 6.48 -12.77
N ASP A 775 -19.87 6.78 -13.54
CA ASP A 775 -18.49 6.88 -13.05
C ASP A 775 -18.21 8.24 -12.40
N PHE A 776 -19.25 9.08 -12.22
CA PHE A 776 -19.15 10.39 -11.60
C PHE A 776 -19.56 10.36 -10.13
N THR A 777 -18.74 10.96 -9.28
CA THR A 777 -19.03 11.24 -7.88
C THR A 777 -19.11 12.75 -7.67
N ILE A 778 -20.20 13.21 -7.05
CA ILE A 778 -20.37 14.59 -6.60
C ILE A 778 -20.36 14.58 -5.08
N ALA A 779 -19.44 15.33 -4.48
CA ALA A 779 -19.20 15.26 -3.06
C ALA A 779 -18.99 16.65 -2.41
N PRO A 780 -20.07 17.35 -2.01
CA PRO A 780 -19.96 18.53 -1.16
C PRO A 780 -19.59 18.20 0.29
N ASN A 781 -18.88 19.11 0.94
CA ASN A 781 -18.47 19.05 2.33
C ASN A 781 -18.47 20.45 2.95
N PHE A 782 -18.77 20.54 4.24
CA PHE A 782 -18.92 21.80 4.96
C PHE A 782 -18.24 21.70 6.32
N LEU A 783 -17.60 22.80 6.72
CA LEU A 783 -16.97 22.97 8.02
C LEU A 783 -17.42 24.31 8.61
N TRP A 784 -17.93 24.26 9.83
CA TRP A 784 -18.03 25.41 10.71
C TRP A 784 -17.14 25.15 11.92
N GLN A 785 -16.31 26.12 12.29
CA GLN A 785 -15.55 26.07 13.53
C GLN A 785 -15.40 27.46 14.13
N LYS A 786 -15.32 27.51 15.46
CA LYS A 786 -15.11 28.73 16.23
C LYS A 786 -14.31 28.43 17.48
N PRO A 787 -13.26 29.23 17.79
CA PRO A 787 -12.52 29.03 19.02
C PRO A 787 -13.35 29.44 20.24
N VAL A 788 -13.11 28.78 21.39
CA VAL A 788 -13.76 29.16 22.67
C VAL A 788 -13.25 30.53 23.12
N VAL A 789 -11.95 30.74 22.96
CA VAL A 789 -11.23 31.99 23.19
C VAL A 789 -10.59 32.43 21.88
N GLY A 790 -10.96 33.61 21.39
CA GLY A 790 -10.44 34.19 20.14
C GLY A 790 -8.96 34.61 20.21
N PRO A 791 -8.33 34.88 19.05
CA PRO A 791 -6.93 35.33 18.94
C PRO A 791 -6.73 36.74 19.53
N ILE A 792 -5.47 37.17 19.67
CA ILE A 792 -5.12 38.54 20.07
C ILE A 792 -4.37 39.25 18.93
N SER A 793 -4.83 40.44 18.53
CA SER A 793 -4.18 41.27 17.51
C SER A 793 -2.80 41.78 17.92
N GLY A 794 -1.93 41.97 16.92
CA GLY A 794 -0.62 42.62 17.08
C GLY A 794 -0.71 44.11 17.43
N ASP A 795 -1.86 44.74 17.23
CA ASP A 795 -2.08 46.17 17.49
C ASP A 795 -2.44 46.49 18.96
N ILE A 796 -2.53 45.47 19.81
CA ILE A 796 -2.90 45.66 21.22
C ILE A 796 -1.79 46.38 22.00
N SER A 797 -2.17 47.28 22.91
CA SER A 797 -1.22 47.99 23.76
C SER A 797 -0.62 47.07 24.82
N ALA A 798 0.67 47.27 25.14
CA ALA A 798 1.34 46.59 26.24
C ALA A 798 0.56 46.82 27.56
N PRO A 799 0.40 45.78 28.42
CA PRO A 799 1.13 44.50 28.43
C PRO A 799 0.57 43.40 27.50
N GLY A 800 -0.44 43.69 26.69
CA GLY A 800 -1.00 42.73 25.73
C GLY A 800 -0.01 42.37 24.62
N ARG A 801 -0.05 41.11 24.17
CA ARG A 801 0.67 40.64 22.99
C ARG A 801 -0.11 39.51 22.29
N PRO A 802 0.09 39.28 20.98
CA PRO A 802 -0.33 38.06 20.32
C PRO A 802 0.21 36.83 21.06
N ARG A 803 -0.64 35.81 21.23
CA ARG A 803 -0.18 34.56 21.86
C ARG A 803 0.67 33.75 20.91
N ASN A 804 1.45 32.82 21.44
CA ASN A 804 2.20 31.85 20.65
C ASN A 804 2.37 30.53 21.43
N ILE A 805 2.67 29.45 20.72
CA ILE A 805 2.69 28.10 21.31
C ILE A 805 3.86 27.85 22.30
N ILE A 806 4.89 28.71 22.29
CA ILE A 806 6.04 28.60 23.18
C ILE A 806 5.71 29.24 24.54
N ASP A 807 5.24 30.48 24.52
CA ASP A 807 5.04 31.27 25.73
C ASP A 807 3.68 31.00 26.41
N ASP A 808 2.66 30.63 25.63
CA ASP A 808 1.28 30.48 26.08
C ASP A 808 0.84 29.00 26.11
N PRO A 809 -0.14 28.63 26.97
CA PRO A 809 -0.63 27.25 27.02
C PRO A 809 -1.37 26.78 25.76
N PHE A 810 -1.84 27.72 24.92
CA PHE A 810 -2.47 27.45 23.62
C PHE A 810 -2.35 28.68 22.70
N ALA A 811 -2.54 28.48 21.40
CA ALA A 811 -2.62 29.56 20.41
C ALA A 811 -3.73 29.28 19.38
N VAL A 812 -4.40 30.33 18.89
CA VAL A 812 -5.42 30.25 17.84
C VAL A 812 -4.78 30.29 16.46
N ARG A 813 -4.74 29.16 15.78
CA ARG A 813 -4.13 29.01 14.44
C ARG A 813 -5.08 28.26 13.50
N GLY A 814 -4.97 26.93 13.43
CA GLY A 814 -5.84 26.07 12.62
C GLY A 814 -7.29 26.00 13.12
N ASN A 815 -7.52 26.32 14.39
CA ASN A 815 -8.82 26.42 15.07
C ASN A 815 -9.45 27.82 15.03
N ARG A 816 -8.90 28.76 14.23
CA ARG A 816 -9.50 30.08 14.04
C ARG A 816 -10.93 29.98 13.52
N GLU A 817 -11.73 31.02 13.75
CA GLU A 817 -13.12 31.06 13.29
C GLU A 817 -13.16 30.88 11.77
N THR A 818 -13.92 29.88 11.31
CA THR A 818 -13.97 29.49 9.89
C THR A 818 -15.36 29.00 9.52
N ILE A 819 -15.86 29.48 8.40
CA ILE A 819 -17.00 28.90 7.68
C ILE A 819 -16.49 28.49 6.31
N ALA A 820 -16.48 27.19 6.01
CA ALA A 820 -15.88 26.68 4.80
C ALA A 820 -16.78 25.70 4.08
N GLY A 821 -16.79 25.79 2.75
CA GLY A 821 -17.43 24.87 1.85
C GLY A 821 -16.42 24.26 0.90
N GLU A 822 -16.59 22.98 0.61
CA GLU A 822 -15.82 22.23 -0.36
C GLU A 822 -16.79 21.49 -1.28
N ILE A 823 -16.47 21.45 -2.57
CA ILE A 823 -17.15 20.56 -3.52
C ILE A 823 -16.10 19.81 -4.31
N LEU A 824 -16.30 18.50 -4.45
CA LEU A 824 -15.43 17.60 -5.18
C LEU A 824 -16.24 16.90 -6.28
N PHE A 825 -15.72 16.93 -7.50
CA PHE A 825 -16.21 16.19 -8.65
C PHE A 825 -15.16 15.19 -9.08
N THR A 826 -15.52 13.91 -9.11
CA THR A 826 -14.59 12.85 -9.51
C THR A 826 -15.21 12.02 -10.60
N TYR A 827 -14.49 11.83 -11.70
CA TYR A 827 -14.79 10.85 -12.73
C TYR A 827 -13.73 9.76 -12.66
N ASP A 828 -14.15 8.55 -12.33
CA ASP A 828 -13.28 7.40 -12.12
C ASP A 828 -13.97 6.14 -12.69
N PRO A 829 -13.56 5.67 -13.88
CA PRO A 829 -14.13 4.49 -14.53
C PRO A 829 -13.63 3.16 -13.95
N THR A 830 -12.68 3.19 -13.02
CA THR A 830 -11.99 2.01 -12.45
C THR A 830 -12.14 2.01 -10.92
N PRO A 831 -13.37 1.89 -10.39
CA PRO A 831 -13.64 2.04 -8.96
C PRO A 831 -12.92 1.02 -8.06
N ALA A 832 -12.38 -0.06 -8.63
CA ALA A 832 -11.53 -1.03 -7.92
C ALA A 832 -10.19 -0.41 -7.46
N THR A 833 -9.71 0.62 -8.14
CA THR A 833 -8.46 1.34 -7.85
C THR A 833 -8.75 2.73 -7.30
N TRP A 834 -9.57 2.79 -6.25
CA TRP A 834 -10.16 4.00 -5.67
C TRP A 834 -9.25 5.25 -5.77
N MET A 835 -9.73 6.28 -6.47
CA MET A 835 -9.02 7.54 -6.77
C MET A 835 -8.36 8.22 -5.57
N TYR A 836 -8.83 7.93 -4.36
CA TYR A 836 -8.32 8.50 -3.12
C TYR A 836 -7.48 7.53 -2.31
N GLU A 837 -7.03 6.39 -2.83
CA GLU A 837 -6.02 5.57 -2.15
C GLU A 837 -4.68 6.30 -2.05
N TRP A 838 -3.88 5.96 -1.04
CA TRP A 838 -2.56 6.56 -0.84
C TRP A 838 -1.58 6.17 -1.97
N ASP A 839 -1.73 4.96 -2.52
CA ASP A 839 -0.90 4.42 -3.60
C ASP A 839 -1.55 4.53 -4.99
N ASN A 840 -2.62 5.32 -5.14
CA ASN A 840 -3.36 5.49 -6.40
C ASN A 840 -2.45 5.87 -7.58
N ASP A 841 -1.36 6.64 -7.35
CA ASP A 841 -0.34 6.91 -8.38
C ASP A 841 0.17 5.63 -9.08
N ARG A 842 0.31 4.54 -8.32
CA ARG A 842 0.70 3.21 -8.82
C ARG A 842 -0.52 2.38 -9.21
N ALA A 843 -1.51 2.28 -8.32
CA ALA A 843 -2.65 1.37 -8.45
C ALA A 843 -3.62 1.73 -9.58
N GLU A 844 -3.90 3.02 -9.79
CA GLU A 844 -4.81 3.50 -10.82
C GLU A 844 -4.43 2.98 -12.20
N ASP A 845 -5.38 2.47 -12.96
CA ASP A 845 -5.17 1.93 -14.31
C ASP A 845 -6.15 2.53 -15.33
N ALA A 846 -6.96 3.52 -14.94
CA ALA A 846 -7.85 4.23 -15.84
C ALA A 846 -7.13 4.77 -17.08
N GLY A 847 -7.75 4.55 -18.24
CA GLY A 847 -7.40 5.27 -19.47
C GLY A 847 -7.53 6.78 -19.29
N PHE A 848 -8.48 7.24 -18.46
CA PHE A 848 -8.62 8.62 -17.99
C PHE A 848 -9.48 8.68 -16.72
N ALA A 849 -8.96 9.29 -15.66
CA ALA A 849 -9.65 9.62 -14.42
C ALA A 849 -9.30 11.06 -14.00
N ILE A 850 -10.25 11.74 -13.37
CA ILE A 850 -10.06 13.11 -12.87
C ILE A 850 -10.79 13.31 -11.56
N SER A 851 -10.15 14.00 -10.61
CA SER A 851 -10.77 14.50 -9.39
C SER A 851 -10.49 15.98 -9.27
N ALA A 852 -11.51 16.82 -9.46
CA ALA A 852 -11.42 18.27 -9.39
C ALA A 852 -12.27 18.79 -8.23
N GLY A 853 -11.72 19.69 -7.42
CA GLY A 853 -12.39 20.26 -6.28
C GLY A 853 -12.20 21.75 -6.14
N PHE A 854 -13.06 22.36 -5.34
CA PHE A 854 -13.03 23.77 -4.99
C PHE A 854 -13.32 23.92 -3.51
N VAL A 855 -12.46 24.62 -2.79
CA VAL A 855 -12.62 24.93 -1.37
C VAL A 855 -12.68 26.45 -1.21
N TYR A 856 -13.67 26.95 -0.48
CA TYR A 856 -13.77 28.33 -0.06
C TYR A 856 -13.83 28.38 1.47
N ARG A 857 -13.08 29.30 2.08
CA ARG A 857 -12.98 29.51 3.52
C ARG A 857 -13.23 30.99 3.80
N HIS A 858 -14.35 31.27 4.46
CA HIS A 858 -14.58 32.57 5.10
C HIS A 858 -13.90 32.60 6.46
N LEU A 859 -12.99 33.55 6.66
CA LEU A 859 -12.08 33.62 7.81
C LEU A 859 -12.19 35.01 8.46
N PRO A 860 -13.24 35.25 9.26
CA PRO A 860 -13.57 36.58 9.78
C PRO A 860 -12.61 37.07 10.88
N THR A 861 -11.71 36.22 11.35
CA THR A 861 -10.75 36.54 12.42
C THR A 861 -9.32 36.31 11.97
N ILE A 862 -8.39 37.05 12.59
CA ILE A 862 -6.95 36.84 12.50
C ILE A 862 -6.52 35.54 13.19
N GLN A 863 -5.21 35.31 13.31
CA GLN A 863 -4.61 34.24 14.09
C GLN A 863 -3.71 34.82 15.19
N ASP A 864 -3.38 33.98 16.16
CA ASP A 864 -2.26 34.24 17.06
C ASP A 864 -0.92 34.09 16.29
N ALA A 865 0.17 34.58 16.90
CA ALA A 865 1.48 34.65 16.25
C ALA A 865 2.03 33.26 15.90
N ALA A 866 2.59 33.16 14.70
CA ALA A 866 3.38 32.02 14.30
C ALA A 866 4.76 32.04 14.99
N ILE A 867 5.41 30.88 15.01
CA ILE A 867 6.84 30.79 15.34
C ILE A 867 7.62 30.72 14.03
N GLY A 868 8.52 31.68 13.84
CA GLY A 868 9.50 31.68 12.77
C GLY A 868 10.82 31.07 13.24
N ILE A 869 11.58 30.54 12.28
CA ILE A 869 12.90 29.95 12.50
C ILE A 869 13.91 30.76 11.69
N PHE A 870 14.98 31.21 12.34
CA PHE A 870 16.04 31.95 11.66
C PHE A 870 16.84 31.05 10.70
N ALA A 871 17.67 31.67 9.86
CA ALA A 871 18.50 30.99 8.85
C ALA A 871 19.50 29.98 9.44
N ASP A 872 19.80 30.05 10.74
CA ASP A 872 20.61 29.07 11.46
C ASP A 872 19.87 27.72 11.70
N GLY A 873 18.57 27.67 11.36
CA GLY A 873 17.70 26.51 11.47
C GLY A 873 17.36 26.09 12.91
N ARG A 874 17.70 26.92 13.89
CA ARG A 874 17.61 26.59 15.33
C ARG A 874 17.01 27.71 16.17
N SER A 875 17.32 28.96 15.88
CA SER A 875 16.83 30.07 16.66
C SER A 875 15.38 30.36 16.31
N LEU A 876 14.51 30.36 17.32
CA LEU A 876 13.08 30.57 17.19
C LEU A 876 12.71 32.01 17.58
N PHE A 877 11.70 32.57 16.94
CA PHE A 877 11.08 33.84 17.34
C PHE A 877 9.57 33.81 17.10
N ALA A 878 8.81 34.58 17.89
CA ALA A 878 7.41 34.81 17.60
C ALA A 878 7.26 36.00 16.66
N PHE A 879 6.46 35.86 15.60
CA PHE A 879 6.10 37.00 14.75
C PHE A 879 5.33 38.06 15.56
N PRO A 880 5.38 39.34 15.19
CA PRO A 880 4.68 40.41 15.90
C PRO A 880 3.14 40.33 15.80
N GLY A 881 2.61 39.37 15.04
CA GLY A 881 1.18 39.14 14.80
C GLY A 881 0.96 38.07 13.74
N SER A 882 -0.18 38.13 13.04
CA SER A 882 -0.50 37.27 11.89
C SER A 882 -0.94 38.10 10.68
N ALA A 883 -1.08 37.45 9.53
CA ALA A 883 -1.79 38.02 8.39
C ALA A 883 -3.24 38.45 8.79
N PRO A 884 -3.80 39.48 8.14
CA PRO A 884 -5.17 39.94 8.38
C PRO A 884 -6.25 38.88 8.11
N ALA A 885 -7.46 39.11 8.62
CA ALA A 885 -8.64 38.29 8.28
C ALA A 885 -8.97 38.46 6.79
N GLU A 886 -9.09 37.37 6.04
CA GLU A 886 -9.33 37.39 4.59
C GLU A 886 -10.00 36.09 4.11
N ASP A 887 -10.87 36.18 3.12
CA ASP A 887 -11.48 35.01 2.51
C ASP A 887 -10.49 34.30 1.58
N LEU A 888 -10.32 32.99 1.78
CA LEU A 888 -9.41 32.17 1.00
C LEU A 888 -10.15 31.14 0.16
N TRP A 889 -9.72 30.94 -1.08
CA TRP A 889 -10.26 29.94 -1.99
C TRP A 889 -9.16 29.23 -2.76
N GLU A 890 -9.41 27.96 -3.06
CA GLU A 890 -8.50 27.13 -3.86
C GLU A 890 -9.31 26.19 -4.74
N ALA A 891 -9.11 26.28 -6.05
CA ALA A 891 -9.48 25.27 -7.01
C ALA A 891 -8.30 24.31 -7.21
N TYR A 892 -8.57 23.01 -7.33
CA TYR A 892 -7.54 22.01 -7.59
C TYR A 892 -8.08 20.87 -8.45
N ALA A 893 -7.19 20.21 -9.18
CA ALA A 893 -7.51 19.02 -9.93
C ALA A 893 -6.37 18.02 -9.92
N ARG A 894 -6.70 16.74 -9.89
CA ARG A 894 -5.80 15.62 -10.12
C ARG A 894 -6.31 14.84 -11.32
N ILE A 895 -5.46 14.62 -12.30
CA ILE A 895 -5.77 13.90 -13.53
C ILE A 895 -4.81 12.72 -13.62
N VAL A 896 -5.35 11.53 -13.87
CA VAL A 896 -4.58 10.32 -14.13
C VAL A 896 -5.02 9.74 -15.47
N SER A 897 -4.06 9.32 -16.30
CA SER A 897 -4.37 8.67 -17.58
C SER A 897 -3.25 7.68 -17.91
N LYS A 898 -3.58 6.40 -17.95
CA LYS A 898 -2.66 5.30 -18.27
C LYS A 898 -3.24 4.42 -19.39
N PRO A 899 -3.30 4.92 -20.64
CA PRO A 899 -3.93 4.20 -21.75
C PRO A 899 -3.16 2.95 -22.18
N SER A 900 -1.92 2.74 -21.72
CA SER A 900 -1.19 1.48 -21.92
C SER A 900 -0.20 1.21 -20.78
N PRO A 901 0.28 -0.04 -20.63
CA PRO A 901 1.30 -0.36 -19.62
C PRO A 901 2.61 0.43 -19.77
N ASP A 902 2.91 0.89 -20.99
CA ASP A 902 4.13 1.61 -21.33
C ASP A 902 3.97 3.13 -21.33
N PHE A 903 2.75 3.67 -21.27
CA PHE A 903 2.50 5.11 -21.32
C PHE A 903 1.43 5.54 -20.33
N GLY A 904 1.74 6.57 -19.57
CA GLY A 904 0.73 7.32 -18.85
C GLY A 904 1.25 8.65 -18.33
N PHE A 905 0.34 9.43 -17.75
CA PHE A 905 0.68 10.63 -17.02
C PHE A 905 -0.24 10.87 -15.82
N ILE A 906 0.28 11.63 -14.87
CA ILE A 906 -0.44 12.19 -13.72
C ILE A 906 -0.18 13.69 -13.72
N ALA A 907 -1.23 14.49 -13.64
CA ALA A 907 -1.13 15.93 -13.50
C ALA A 907 -1.89 16.40 -12.26
N ASN A 908 -1.25 17.23 -11.42
CA ASN A 908 -1.91 17.93 -10.34
C ASN A 908 -1.90 19.42 -10.65
N LEU A 909 -3.05 20.09 -10.53
CA LEU A 909 -3.24 21.50 -10.83
C LEU A 909 -3.86 22.18 -9.61
N TYR A 910 -3.52 23.45 -9.39
CA TYR A 910 -4.16 24.30 -8.39
C TYR A 910 -4.16 25.78 -8.79
N GLY A 911 -5.09 26.53 -8.21
CA GLY A 911 -5.17 27.98 -8.34
C GLY A 911 -6.03 28.59 -7.25
N GLY A 912 -5.62 29.73 -6.70
CA GLY A 912 -6.32 30.34 -5.57
C GLY A 912 -5.62 31.54 -4.98
N ASN A 913 -6.19 32.09 -3.91
CA ASN A 913 -5.52 33.09 -3.08
C ASN A 913 -5.03 32.46 -1.76
N ALA A 914 -3.93 32.99 -1.23
CA ALA A 914 -3.34 32.47 0.01
C ALA A 914 -2.59 33.56 0.78
N GLN A 915 -2.43 33.34 2.08
CA GLN A 915 -1.73 34.23 3.00
C GLN A 915 -0.48 33.57 3.58
N ALA A 916 0.47 34.41 3.98
CA ALA A 916 1.65 34.00 4.72
C ALA A 916 1.28 33.37 6.07
N ASN A 917 2.17 32.54 6.62
CA ASN A 917 1.99 32.03 7.98
C ASN A 917 2.33 33.09 9.04
N GLY A 918 3.28 33.99 8.72
CA GLY A 918 3.72 35.10 9.58
C GLY A 918 2.80 36.32 9.51
N SER A 919 3.37 37.51 9.73
CA SER A 919 2.62 38.77 9.90
C SER A 919 2.50 39.64 8.65
N ASP A 920 2.94 39.18 7.48
CA ASP A 920 2.86 39.97 6.23
C ASP A 920 1.40 40.07 5.74
N PRO A 921 0.86 41.29 5.53
CA PRO A 921 -0.50 41.49 5.05
C PRO A 921 -0.73 41.18 3.56
N ARG A 922 0.33 40.98 2.77
CA ARG A 922 0.22 40.76 1.32
C ARG A 922 -0.43 39.42 1.00
N LEU A 923 -1.64 39.50 0.44
CA LEU A 923 -2.36 38.39 -0.16
C LEU A 923 -1.75 38.03 -1.53
N ILE A 924 -1.51 36.74 -1.78
CA ILE A 924 -0.96 36.26 -3.05
C ILE A 924 -2.03 35.52 -3.86
N HIS A 925 -1.97 35.63 -5.19
CA HIS A 925 -2.83 34.90 -6.13
C HIS A 925 -1.97 33.91 -6.91
N ARG A 926 -1.97 32.66 -6.45
CA ARG A 926 -1.04 31.63 -6.91
C ARG A 926 -1.72 30.65 -7.85
N PHE A 927 -1.00 30.24 -8.88
CA PHE A 927 -1.42 29.20 -9.82
C PHE A 927 -0.26 28.25 -10.06
N GLY A 928 -0.55 26.96 -10.22
CA GLY A 928 0.51 26.03 -10.54
C GLY A 928 0.03 24.61 -10.79
N GLY A 929 1.00 23.78 -11.10
CA GLY A 929 0.78 22.36 -11.25
C GLY A 929 2.06 21.59 -11.52
N ASP A 930 1.97 20.29 -11.32
CA ASP A 930 2.99 19.33 -11.70
C ASP A 930 2.45 18.31 -12.71
N LEU A 931 3.35 17.81 -13.55
CA LEU A 931 3.09 16.75 -14.51
C LEU A 931 4.18 15.69 -14.35
N ARG A 932 3.74 14.44 -14.20
CA ARG A 932 4.58 13.25 -14.21
C ARG A 932 4.15 12.39 -15.38
N MET A 933 5.04 12.14 -16.33
CA MET A 933 4.78 11.34 -17.50
C MET A 933 5.80 10.21 -17.59
N VAL A 934 5.32 9.00 -17.84
CA VAL A 934 6.17 7.82 -18.05
C VAL A 934 5.92 7.31 -19.47
N TYR A 935 7.00 7.11 -20.22
CA TYR A 935 6.97 6.44 -21.50
C TYR A 935 8.10 5.41 -21.58
N LYS A 936 7.75 4.13 -21.53
CA LYS A 936 8.67 2.98 -21.45
C LYS A 936 9.65 3.15 -20.28
N LYS A 937 10.91 3.50 -20.58
CA LYS A 937 11.98 3.72 -19.60
C LYS A 937 12.25 5.20 -19.30
N MET A 938 11.56 6.10 -19.98
CA MET A 938 11.73 7.54 -19.80
C MET A 938 10.68 8.09 -18.84
N LYS A 939 11.10 8.99 -17.96
CA LYS A 939 10.21 9.74 -17.06
C LYS A 939 10.48 11.23 -17.22
N LEU A 940 9.42 11.98 -17.47
CA LEU A 940 9.41 13.43 -17.42
C LEU A 940 8.67 13.85 -16.15
N THR A 941 9.31 14.67 -15.32
CA THR A 941 8.66 15.37 -14.21
C THR A 941 8.80 16.86 -14.46
N SER A 942 7.70 17.61 -14.44
CA SER A 942 7.75 19.06 -14.64
C SER A 942 6.83 19.79 -13.68
N MET A 943 7.19 21.02 -13.35
CA MET A 943 6.41 21.92 -12.49
C MET A 943 6.34 23.30 -13.13
N VAL A 944 5.19 23.94 -12.99
CA VAL A 944 4.97 25.37 -13.25
C VAL A 944 4.32 25.98 -12.00
N LYS A 945 4.87 27.09 -11.51
CA LYS A 945 4.25 27.90 -10.45
C LYS A 945 4.32 29.38 -10.82
N VAL A 946 3.22 30.10 -10.64
CA VAL A 946 3.05 31.53 -10.93
C VAL A 946 2.66 32.24 -9.65
N ASP A 947 3.36 33.31 -9.31
CA ASP A 947 3.15 34.13 -8.10
C ASP A 947 3.06 33.30 -6.82
N ASP A 948 3.96 32.32 -6.69
CA ASP A 948 3.91 31.33 -5.63
C ASP A 948 5.18 31.34 -4.77
N TRP A 949 5.06 30.82 -3.55
CA TRP A 949 6.16 30.66 -2.63
C TRP A 949 7.26 29.74 -3.18
N GLY A 950 8.47 29.97 -2.69
CA GLY A 950 9.62 29.10 -2.96
C GLY A 950 9.46 27.67 -2.40
N PRO A 951 10.49 26.84 -2.56
CA PRO A 951 10.43 25.41 -2.23
C PRO A 951 10.51 25.09 -0.72
N PHE A 952 10.75 26.07 0.15
CA PHE A 952 10.95 25.86 1.59
C PHE A 952 9.88 26.57 2.41
N ASP A 953 9.54 26.03 3.58
CA ASP A 953 8.40 26.49 4.41
C ASP A 953 8.58 27.93 4.87
N TYR A 954 9.82 28.36 5.15
CA TYR A 954 10.12 29.74 5.51
C TYR A 954 9.72 30.75 4.42
N HIS A 955 9.65 30.33 3.15
CA HIS A 955 9.14 31.20 2.09
C HIS A 955 7.68 31.56 2.33
N ARG A 956 6.89 30.65 2.89
CA ARG A 956 5.51 30.95 3.28
C ARG A 956 5.45 31.74 4.58
N ASP A 957 6.38 31.51 5.52
CA ASP A 957 6.42 32.26 6.78
C ASP A 957 6.72 33.75 6.56
N PHE A 958 7.71 34.05 5.73
CA PHE A 958 8.14 35.42 5.38
C PHE A 958 7.51 35.96 4.09
N ASN A 959 6.55 35.23 3.51
CA ASN A 959 5.87 35.59 2.27
C ASN A 959 6.83 35.88 1.10
N LEU A 960 7.85 35.06 0.89
CA LEU A 960 8.82 35.17 -0.19
C LEU A 960 8.30 34.41 -1.42
N THR A 961 8.05 35.13 -2.51
CA THR A 961 7.40 34.60 -3.73
C THR A 961 8.26 34.79 -4.96
N TYR A 962 8.02 33.97 -5.97
CA TYR A 962 8.62 34.11 -7.29
C TYR A 962 7.51 34.34 -8.33
N PRO A 963 7.63 35.35 -9.22
CA PRO A 963 6.66 35.59 -10.28
C PRO A 963 6.39 34.37 -11.17
N LEU A 964 7.45 33.63 -11.53
CA LEU A 964 7.35 32.40 -12.30
C LEU A 964 8.47 31.44 -11.92
N GLN A 965 8.12 30.18 -11.63
CA GLN A 965 9.04 29.08 -11.40
C GLN A 965 8.73 27.94 -12.35
N LEU A 966 9.77 27.46 -13.03
CA LEU A 966 9.70 26.36 -13.98
C LEU A 966 10.71 25.28 -13.59
N MET A 967 10.30 24.03 -13.63
CA MET A 967 11.20 22.88 -13.50
C MET A 967 10.83 21.82 -14.53
N ALA A 968 11.83 21.26 -15.20
CA ALA A 968 11.67 20.09 -16.05
C ALA A 968 12.83 19.12 -15.80
N ASP A 969 12.50 17.89 -15.43
CA ASP A 969 13.40 16.78 -15.16
C ASP A 969 13.09 15.66 -16.14
N LEU A 970 14.05 15.36 -17.03
CA LEU A 970 13.97 14.25 -17.96
C LEU A 970 14.99 13.20 -17.55
N SER A 971 14.51 11.98 -17.33
CA SER A 971 15.33 10.85 -16.92
C SER A 971 15.02 9.58 -17.66
N THR A 972 15.99 8.68 -17.67
CA THR A 972 15.84 7.30 -18.11
C THR A 972 16.27 6.35 -17.00
N SER A 973 15.54 5.26 -16.80
CA SER A 973 15.83 4.26 -15.78
C SER A 973 16.26 2.91 -16.38
N VAL A 974 16.99 2.11 -15.61
CA VAL A 974 17.38 0.76 -16.03
C VAL A 974 16.13 -0.15 -16.17
N GLY A 975 15.20 -0.07 -15.21
CA GLY A 975 13.89 -0.72 -15.21
C GLY A 975 12.75 0.22 -15.63
N LYS A 976 11.49 -0.18 -15.39
CA LYS A 976 10.32 0.69 -15.57
C LYS A 976 10.34 1.80 -14.51
N PRO A 977 10.17 3.09 -14.86
CA PRO A 977 10.14 4.17 -13.89
C PRO A 977 8.95 4.00 -12.94
N GLY A 978 9.19 4.12 -11.63
CA GLY A 978 8.12 4.23 -10.64
C GLY A 978 7.36 5.55 -10.77
N TRP A 979 6.10 5.57 -10.34
CA TRP A 979 5.27 6.79 -10.30
C TRP A 979 5.68 7.73 -9.16
N PHE A 980 5.97 7.17 -8.00
CA PHE A 980 6.59 7.87 -6.88
C PHE A 980 8.05 8.24 -7.17
N ASP A 981 8.55 9.30 -6.54
CA ASP A 981 9.97 9.67 -6.59
C ASP A 981 10.76 8.87 -5.53
N LEU A 982 10.73 7.54 -5.68
CA LEU A 982 11.52 6.62 -4.86
C LEU A 982 12.92 6.46 -5.46
N PRO A 983 13.94 6.13 -4.63
CA PRO A 983 15.28 5.86 -5.13
C PRO A 983 15.27 4.78 -6.23
N GLY A 984 15.95 5.06 -7.34
CA GLY A 984 15.99 4.17 -8.49
C GLY A 984 17.28 4.34 -9.28
N SER A 985 17.67 3.29 -10.02
CA SER A 985 18.83 3.37 -10.92
C SER A 985 18.44 4.16 -12.19
N ARG A 986 18.85 5.42 -12.26
CA ARG A 986 18.49 6.37 -13.33
C ARG A 986 19.57 7.38 -13.67
N LEU A 987 19.54 7.87 -14.90
CA LEU A 987 20.34 8.99 -15.40
C LEU A 987 19.39 10.07 -15.88
N GLY A 988 19.64 11.32 -15.51
CA GLY A 988 18.75 12.41 -15.91
C GLY A 988 19.40 13.79 -15.95
N ILE A 989 18.64 14.72 -16.49
CA ILE A 989 18.92 16.15 -16.52
C ILE A 989 17.69 16.89 -16.02
N ARG A 990 17.91 17.83 -15.10
CA ARG A 990 16.90 18.74 -14.56
C ARG A 990 17.31 20.17 -14.89
N TYR A 991 16.36 20.93 -15.39
CA TYR A 991 16.47 22.37 -15.53
C TYR A 991 15.48 23.04 -14.58
N THR A 992 15.96 23.96 -13.76
CA THR A 992 15.15 24.81 -12.89
C THR A 992 15.40 26.26 -13.29
N TRP A 993 14.35 27.04 -13.46
CA TRP A 993 14.43 28.47 -13.77
C TRP A 993 13.40 29.24 -12.96
N ARG A 994 13.76 30.43 -12.48
CA ARG A 994 12.87 31.34 -11.77
C ARG A 994 13.07 32.77 -12.22
N SER A 995 11.97 33.50 -12.40
CA SER A 995 11.99 34.96 -12.44
C SER A 995 11.99 35.52 -11.02
N LEU A 996 12.61 36.69 -10.83
CA LEU A 996 12.82 37.34 -9.54
C LEU A 996 12.31 38.78 -9.58
N ASP A 997 11.67 39.20 -8.50
CA ASP A 997 11.23 40.57 -8.25
C ASP A 997 11.54 40.99 -6.80
N GLN A 998 11.02 42.14 -6.38
CA GLN A 998 11.22 42.69 -5.04
C GLN A 998 10.80 41.77 -3.87
N TYR A 999 9.99 40.74 -4.13
CA TYR A 999 9.55 39.75 -3.13
C TYR A 999 10.33 38.44 -3.21
N SER A 1000 11.19 38.31 -4.22
CA SER A 1000 11.95 37.09 -4.47
C SER A 1000 13.23 37.06 -3.66
N PRO A 1001 13.57 35.93 -3.03
CA PRO A 1001 14.88 35.73 -2.44
C PRO A 1001 15.99 35.99 -3.46
N ARG A 1002 17.10 36.57 -3.01
CA ARG A 1002 18.28 36.89 -3.81
C ARG A 1002 18.10 37.93 -4.92
N TYR A 1003 16.92 38.52 -5.11
CA TYR A 1003 16.80 39.64 -6.06
C TYR A 1003 17.65 40.82 -5.61
N CYS A 1004 18.60 41.21 -6.44
CA CYS A 1004 19.59 42.24 -6.13
C CYS A 1004 19.87 43.07 -7.38
N PRO A 1005 19.01 44.04 -7.71
CA PRO A 1005 19.20 44.90 -8.88
C PRO A 1005 20.34 45.91 -8.68
N THR A 1006 20.52 46.40 -7.45
CA THR A 1006 21.60 47.30 -7.02
C THR A 1006 21.87 47.12 -5.53
N HIS A 1007 22.93 47.76 -5.02
CA HIS A 1007 23.22 47.84 -3.59
C HIS A 1007 22.98 49.25 -3.05
N SER A 1008 22.62 49.33 -1.77
CA SER A 1008 22.51 50.57 -0.98
C SER A 1008 23.30 50.41 0.33
N ILE A 1009 23.60 51.53 1.01
CA ILE A 1009 24.27 51.51 2.31
C ILE A 1009 23.20 51.49 3.40
N ASP A 1010 23.23 50.47 4.26
CA ASP A 1010 22.31 50.36 5.39
C ASP A 1010 22.68 51.30 6.56
N ALA A 1011 21.86 51.28 7.62
CA ALA A 1011 22.07 52.12 8.80
C ALA A 1011 23.37 51.82 9.57
N SER A 1012 24.00 50.66 9.33
CA SER A 1012 25.28 50.25 9.92
C SER A 1012 26.49 50.63 9.05
N GLY A 1013 26.25 51.18 7.85
CA GLY A 1013 27.30 51.50 6.88
C GLY A 1013 27.68 50.33 5.98
N ALA A 1014 26.96 49.20 6.03
CA ALA A 1014 27.20 48.03 5.21
C ALA A 1014 26.50 48.14 3.85
N SER A 1015 27.14 47.64 2.79
CA SER A 1015 26.54 47.56 1.46
C SER A 1015 25.59 46.36 1.39
N VAL A 1016 24.29 46.60 1.25
CA VAL A 1016 23.24 45.58 1.18
C VAL A 1016 22.46 45.68 -0.11
N CYS A 1017 21.91 44.57 -0.60
CA CYS A 1017 21.03 44.58 -1.77
C CYS A 1017 19.79 45.46 -1.52
N ASP A 1018 19.44 46.29 -2.51
CA ASP A 1018 18.18 47.06 -2.52
C ASP A 1018 17.21 46.43 -3.53
N PRO A 1019 16.32 45.52 -3.11
CA PRO A 1019 15.35 44.88 -3.98
C PRO A 1019 14.23 45.82 -4.45
N THR A 1020 14.13 47.03 -3.90
CA THR A 1020 13.07 48.01 -4.20
C THR A 1020 13.52 49.13 -5.14
N ALA A 1021 14.77 49.06 -5.62
CA ALA A 1021 15.33 50.08 -6.50
C ALA A 1021 14.51 50.23 -7.80
N VAL A 1022 14.06 51.46 -8.05
CA VAL A 1022 13.20 51.78 -9.21
C VAL A 1022 14.02 51.80 -10.50
N GLY A 1023 13.43 51.28 -11.59
CA GLY A 1023 14.01 51.36 -12.94
C GLY A 1023 14.82 50.14 -13.39
N PHE A 1024 14.77 49.05 -12.63
CA PHE A 1024 15.38 47.77 -12.99
C PHE A 1024 14.33 46.76 -13.47
N ASP A 1025 14.74 45.87 -14.39
CA ASP A 1025 13.93 44.75 -14.83
C ASP A 1025 13.80 43.68 -13.73
N ASN A 1026 12.88 42.73 -13.91
CA ASN A 1026 12.88 41.49 -13.13
C ASN A 1026 14.22 40.75 -13.29
N GLY A 1027 14.70 40.16 -12.19
CA GLY A 1027 15.84 39.27 -12.18
C GLY A 1027 15.49 37.87 -12.66
N GLN A 1028 16.51 37.03 -12.75
CA GLN A 1028 16.31 35.60 -13.01
C GLN A 1028 17.45 34.77 -12.43
N GLU A 1029 17.13 33.54 -12.03
CA GLU A 1029 18.10 32.50 -11.68
C GLU A 1029 17.76 31.19 -12.39
N TRP A 1030 18.78 30.38 -12.66
CA TRP A 1030 18.62 29.07 -13.26
C TRP A 1030 19.69 28.09 -12.80
N GLU A 1031 19.33 26.80 -12.86
CA GLU A 1031 20.17 25.66 -12.54
C GLU A 1031 19.96 24.56 -13.57
N ILE A 1032 21.05 24.07 -14.15
CA ILE A 1032 21.08 22.80 -14.87
C ILE A 1032 21.76 21.78 -13.96
N ARG A 1033 21.00 20.76 -13.55
CA ARG A 1033 21.49 19.63 -12.78
C ARG A 1033 21.53 18.39 -13.65
N THR A 1034 22.69 17.78 -13.81
CA THR A 1034 22.77 16.41 -14.33
C THR A 1034 22.99 15.46 -13.17
N TYR A 1035 22.42 14.26 -13.24
CA TYR A 1035 22.56 13.29 -12.17
C TYR A 1035 22.63 11.86 -12.68
N PHE A 1036 23.41 11.06 -11.97
CA PHE A 1036 23.51 9.62 -12.14
C PHE A 1036 23.27 8.96 -10.79
N GLN A 1037 22.25 8.11 -10.75
CA GLN A 1037 21.82 7.42 -9.56
C GLN A 1037 21.87 5.91 -9.79
N ILE A 1038 22.42 5.20 -8.81
CA ILE A 1038 22.32 3.74 -8.71
C ILE A 1038 21.55 3.45 -7.44
N ASN A 1039 20.58 2.55 -7.49
CA ASN A 1039 19.90 2.03 -6.32
C ASN A 1039 19.70 0.52 -6.43
N ILE A 1040 20.03 -0.19 -5.35
CA ILE A 1040 19.82 -1.62 -5.15
C ILE A 1040 19.31 -1.78 -3.72
N GLY A 1041 18.07 -2.23 -3.52
CA GLY A 1041 17.53 -2.63 -2.21
C GLY A 1041 17.36 -1.52 -1.15
N MET A 1042 17.34 -0.24 -1.53
CA MET A 1042 17.09 0.89 -0.60
C MET A 1042 15.88 1.75 -0.97
#